data_AF-A0A838QJ80-F1
#
_entry.id   AF-A0A838QJ80-F1
#
_cell.length_a   1.000
_cell.length_b   1.000
_cell.length_c   1.000
_cell.angle_alpha   90.00
_cell.angle_beta   90.00
_cell.angle_gamma   90.00
#
_symmetry.space_group_name_H-M   'P 1'
#
loop_
_entity.id
_entity.type
_entity.pdbx_description
1 polymer ?
#
loop_
_entity_poly.entity_id
_entity_poly.type
_entity_poly.pdbx_seq_one_letter_code
_entity_poly.pdbx_strand_id
1 'polypeptide(L)'
;MKRWQTVVKRLMDLALGFMALVLLVPVMGLVALAVAVDSTGPVIYGARRVGHHGREFTMWKFRSMGRGADHLGPPVTGAYDSRVTRVGTFLRRTKLDELPQLVNVLAGQMSLVGPRPEAPGYVEHWTADERAILRFRPGITGPTQIVYINEEELLVGDPDAMYESELMHAKLAVDLAYVRRFTIRSDVRILWKTFVGILAAGGRRSNRPRRRYTLGERLTSARPGPVLLDASLAVVAAAVAVGLRIDRNNIAAAVATYWVFLPLAAIVRPAAFLIAGAYLRVWRYPTVSDAALIVSSLAAGSLIMTILIFVVMQPWAFPGTVGFPRSAIIIEFFLSFIVLGGIRFASRIRQEDLDEDRSQSTAGPPRPVLIYGAEEAGALLVREMRRNRLLRLEPVAFLDDDPRKIGQRIYGVDVVGGAQDLPRVVAEREVAEVIVAMPRIGGDRLRAVVALCNAASVSVRTLPAVNELLDETVSVNRIRRVSVEDLLRRDPAVIPDEPMHALIAGRTVLVTGAGGSIGSELCRQVAALGARRIVLFEQAETPLFYADEELRRRFARVEVAPIIGDVTDEGAVSRVFEQERPDVVFHAAAQKHVSLSEINVPTTVLTNIRGTRVVAESAARSGVAAFIFISTDKAVDPSSVMGATKRVGENLVRSVGDAGVGRFVIVRFGNVMGSQGSVVELFRQQIADGGPVTITHPNMTRYFMTISEAARLILFAGAIGKHGAIHVLNMGQPIRIIDLARELIRLSVPYGEKDIHLVYTGLRPGEKMTEELFAANEERLVTDYPFLLMARPGDNDGSTSIAASIAELEAIAESGDADATRRALNGLVGAGEA
;
A
#
# COMPACT_ATOMS: atom_id res chain seq x y z
N MET A 1 -43.34 -10.38 6.37
CA MET A 1 -43.30 -11.27 7.55
C MET A 1 -44.72 -11.66 7.94
N LYS A 2 -44.92 -12.89 8.45
CA LYS A 2 -46.21 -13.28 9.04
C LYS A 2 -46.38 -12.55 10.38
N ARG A 3 -47.59 -12.07 10.72
CA ARG A 3 -47.86 -11.27 11.94
C ARG A 3 -47.29 -11.90 13.22
N TRP A 4 -47.41 -13.22 13.37
CA TRP A 4 -46.89 -13.94 14.54
C TRP A 4 -45.36 -13.84 14.68
N GLN A 5 -44.60 -13.81 13.58
CA GLN A 5 -43.13 -13.73 13.63
C GLN A 5 -42.67 -12.38 14.16
N THR A 6 -43.40 -11.30 13.84
CA THR A 6 -43.11 -9.95 14.33
C THR A 6 -43.35 -9.85 15.84
N VAL A 7 -44.42 -10.50 16.34
CA VAL A 7 -44.72 -10.56 17.78
C VAL A 7 -43.65 -11.36 18.52
N VAL A 8 -43.29 -12.56 18.03
CA VAL A 8 -42.27 -13.40 18.66
C VAL A 8 -40.90 -12.71 18.66
N LYS A 9 -40.50 -12.08 17.54
CA LYS A 9 -39.27 -11.30 17.47
C LYS A 9 -39.27 -10.18 18.51
N ARG A 10 -40.38 -9.45 18.66
CA ARG A 10 -40.47 -8.35 19.63
C ARG A 10 -40.37 -8.82 21.07
N LEU A 11 -41.01 -9.94 21.43
CA LEU A 11 -40.89 -10.53 22.77
C LEU A 11 -39.45 -10.97 23.05
N MET A 12 -38.77 -11.56 22.07
CA MET A 12 -37.37 -11.94 22.17
C MET A 12 -36.46 -10.71 22.36
N ASP A 13 -36.66 -9.64 21.59
CA ASP A 13 -35.91 -8.38 21.72
C ASP A 13 -36.07 -7.76 23.11
N LEU A 14 -37.28 -7.77 23.66
CA LEU A 14 -37.56 -7.24 25.00
C LEU A 14 -36.92 -8.11 26.09
N ALA A 15 -37.10 -9.44 26.04
CA ALA A 15 -36.57 -10.34 27.05
C ALA A 15 -35.04 -10.36 27.06
N LEU A 16 -34.41 -10.54 25.90
CA LEU A 16 -32.95 -10.59 25.78
C LEU A 16 -32.33 -9.20 25.96
N GLY A 17 -32.98 -8.14 25.46
CA GLY A 17 -32.51 -6.77 25.62
C GLY A 17 -32.53 -6.32 27.07
N PHE A 18 -33.59 -6.64 27.81
CA PHE A 18 -33.68 -6.35 29.24
C PHE A 18 -32.63 -7.12 30.05
N MET A 19 -32.50 -8.43 29.79
CA MET A 19 -31.48 -9.26 30.43
C MET A 19 -30.06 -8.74 30.16
N ALA A 20 -29.75 -8.38 28.91
CA ALA A 20 -28.47 -7.82 28.54
C ALA A 20 -28.21 -6.46 29.21
N LEU A 21 -29.23 -5.60 29.28
CA LEU A 21 -29.12 -4.30 29.95
C LEU A 21 -28.77 -4.49 31.42
N VAL A 22 -29.52 -5.31 32.16
CA VAL A 22 -29.28 -5.59 33.58
C VAL A 22 -27.87 -6.15 33.82
N LEU A 23 -27.45 -7.11 33.00
CA LEU A 23 -26.13 -7.75 33.13
C LEU A 23 -24.97 -6.81 32.80
N LEU A 24 -25.17 -5.86 31.88
CA LEU A 24 -24.12 -4.96 31.40
C LEU A 24 -24.11 -3.59 32.09
N VAL A 25 -25.06 -3.27 32.98
CA VAL A 25 -25.04 -2.00 33.74
C VAL A 25 -23.69 -1.73 34.42
N PRO A 26 -23.04 -2.69 35.11
CA PRO A 26 -21.75 -2.43 35.74
C PRO A 26 -20.65 -2.07 34.74
N VAL A 27 -20.63 -2.76 33.60
CA VAL A 27 -19.68 -2.49 32.50
C VAL A 27 -19.95 -1.12 31.88
N MET A 28 -21.23 -0.79 31.66
CA MET A 28 -21.65 0.53 31.18
C MET A 28 -21.24 1.65 32.14
N GLY A 29 -21.28 1.42 33.46
CA GLY A 29 -20.79 2.36 34.46
C GLY A 29 -19.27 2.60 34.38
N LEU A 30 -18.49 1.53 34.19
CA LEU A 30 -17.03 1.63 34.00
C LEU A 30 -16.67 2.36 32.70
N VAL A 31 -17.36 2.04 31.60
CA VAL A 31 -17.20 2.73 30.32
C VAL A 31 -17.58 4.20 30.46
N ALA A 32 -18.67 4.51 31.16
CA ALA A 32 -19.11 5.87 31.40
C ALA A 32 -18.04 6.69 32.14
N LEU A 33 -17.43 6.12 33.18
CA LEU A 33 -16.33 6.74 33.92
C LEU A 33 -15.10 6.95 33.01
N ALA A 34 -14.71 5.94 32.22
CA ALA A 34 -13.57 6.05 31.31
C ALA A 34 -13.78 7.17 30.27
N VAL A 35 -14.98 7.31 29.71
CA VAL A 35 -15.33 8.39 28.76
C VAL A 35 -15.33 9.76 29.43
N ALA A 36 -15.82 9.85 30.67
CA ALA A 36 -15.83 11.09 31.46
C ALA A 36 -14.42 11.58 31.81
N VAL A 37 -13.48 10.65 32.06
CA VAL A 37 -12.07 10.97 32.33
C VAL A 37 -11.33 11.37 31.05
N ASP A 38 -11.62 10.72 29.93
CA ASP A 38 -10.90 10.93 28.66
C ASP A 38 -11.32 12.21 27.92
N SER A 39 -12.55 12.70 28.11
CA SER A 39 -13.08 13.83 27.34
C SER A 39 -14.11 14.67 28.10
N THR A 40 -14.09 15.99 27.91
CA THR A 40 -15.04 16.91 28.54
C THR A 40 -16.43 16.85 27.88
N GLY A 41 -17.50 16.87 28.69
CA GLY A 41 -18.90 16.92 28.25
C GLY A 41 -19.74 15.67 28.59
N PRO A 42 -20.96 15.51 28.02
CA PRO A 42 -21.87 14.40 28.31
C PRO A 42 -21.34 13.03 27.86
N VAL A 43 -21.34 12.03 28.73
CA VAL A 43 -20.84 10.67 28.43
C VAL A 43 -21.60 9.97 27.31
N ILE A 44 -22.91 10.24 27.21
CA ILE A 44 -23.80 9.66 26.21
C ILE A 44 -23.98 10.66 25.06
N TYR A 45 -23.92 10.14 23.85
CA TYR A 45 -24.12 10.85 22.59
C TYR A 45 -25.33 10.27 21.85
N GLY A 46 -26.13 11.14 21.23
CA GLY A 46 -27.34 10.76 20.50
C GLY A 46 -27.21 11.09 19.01
N ALA A 47 -27.06 10.07 18.16
CA ALA A 47 -26.99 10.24 16.71
C ALA A 47 -28.38 10.18 16.07
N ARG A 48 -28.73 11.15 15.20
CA ARG A 48 -29.98 11.08 14.41
C ARG A 48 -29.87 10.02 13.33
N ARG A 49 -30.85 9.11 13.25
CA ARG A 49 -30.90 8.04 12.25
C ARG A 49 -32.32 7.76 11.79
N VAL A 50 -32.45 7.19 10.60
CA VAL A 50 -33.73 6.75 10.04
C VAL A 50 -34.03 5.31 10.48
N GLY A 51 -35.21 5.10 11.02
CA GLY A 51 -35.68 3.82 11.54
C GLY A 51 -36.90 3.28 10.81
N HIS A 52 -37.71 2.52 11.56
CA HIS A 52 -38.86 1.81 11.03
C HIS A 52 -39.89 2.75 10.37
N HIS A 53 -40.33 2.40 9.16
CA HIS A 53 -41.18 3.22 8.28
C HIS A 53 -40.62 4.60 7.94
N GLY A 54 -39.29 4.75 7.92
CA GLY A 54 -38.64 6.02 7.59
C GLY A 54 -38.73 7.06 8.70
N ARG A 55 -39.20 6.69 9.90
CA ARG A 55 -39.26 7.59 11.05
C ARG A 55 -37.88 7.80 11.64
N GLU A 56 -37.49 9.04 11.83
CA GLU A 56 -36.25 9.36 12.51
C GLU A 56 -36.32 9.08 14.02
N PHE A 57 -35.18 8.67 14.60
CA PHE A 57 -35.02 8.49 16.04
C PHE A 57 -33.58 8.79 16.48
N THR A 58 -33.40 9.01 17.78
CA THR A 58 -32.08 9.22 18.39
C THR A 58 -31.47 7.89 18.80
N MET A 59 -30.39 7.48 18.13
CA MET A 59 -29.61 6.30 18.46
C MET A 59 -28.56 6.65 19.53
N TRP A 60 -28.69 6.04 20.71
CA TRP A 60 -27.81 6.33 21.85
C TRP A 60 -26.50 5.56 21.78
N LYS A 61 -25.39 6.23 22.05
CA LYS A 61 -24.04 5.64 22.13
C LYS A 61 -23.23 6.25 23.27
N PHE A 62 -22.18 5.56 23.70
CA PHE A 62 -21.13 6.24 24.45
C PHE A 62 -20.34 7.15 23.52
N ARG A 63 -19.97 8.33 24.01
CA ARG A 63 -19.15 9.26 23.25
C ARG A 63 -17.77 8.64 23.01
N SER A 64 -17.43 8.45 21.75
CA SER A 64 -16.12 8.00 21.30
C SER A 64 -15.31 9.09 20.59
N MET A 65 -15.87 10.29 20.44
CA MET A 65 -15.30 11.41 19.68
C MET A 65 -15.28 12.68 20.51
N GLY A 66 -14.40 13.62 20.17
CA GLY A 66 -14.31 14.94 20.79
C GLY A 66 -15.64 15.73 20.70
N ARG A 67 -15.84 16.68 21.61
CA ARG A 67 -17.05 17.51 21.62
C ARG A 67 -17.14 18.33 20.33
N GLY A 68 -18.31 18.29 19.68
CA GLY A 68 -18.54 19.03 18.42
C GLY A 68 -18.03 18.31 17.17
N ALA A 69 -17.60 17.05 17.27
CA ALA A 69 -17.13 16.25 16.14
C ALA A 69 -18.15 16.14 14.98
N ASP A 70 -19.45 16.19 15.27
CA ASP A 70 -20.52 16.11 14.27
C ASP A 70 -20.58 17.32 13.33
N HIS A 71 -19.97 18.45 13.72
CA HIS A 71 -19.88 19.67 12.91
C HIS A 71 -18.56 19.79 12.15
N LEU A 72 -17.59 18.90 12.43
CA LEU A 72 -16.22 18.99 11.95
C LEU A 72 -15.89 17.99 10.83
N GLY A 73 -16.81 17.09 10.48
CA GLY A 73 -16.58 16.09 9.43
C GLY A 73 -17.78 15.20 9.16
N PRO A 74 -17.67 14.27 8.20
CA PRO A 74 -18.80 13.48 7.73
C PRO A 74 -19.38 12.53 8.79
N PRO A 75 -20.64 12.06 8.64
CA PRO A 75 -21.30 11.12 9.54
C PRO A 75 -20.64 9.73 9.61
N VAL A 76 -19.83 9.39 8.60
CA VAL A 76 -19.06 8.15 8.49
C VAL A 76 -17.62 8.39 8.95
N THR A 77 -17.04 7.41 9.64
CA THR A 77 -15.70 7.51 10.23
C THR A 77 -14.73 6.61 9.49
N GLY A 78 -13.60 7.14 9.02
CA GLY A 78 -12.48 6.35 8.48
C GLY A 78 -11.49 5.87 9.56
N ALA A 79 -10.53 5.03 9.18
CA ALA A 79 -9.57 4.39 10.10
C ALA A 79 -8.72 5.36 10.96
N TYR A 80 -8.57 6.62 10.54
CA TYR A 80 -7.73 7.63 11.19
C TYR A 80 -8.45 8.97 11.36
N ASP A 81 -9.65 8.94 11.91
CA ASP A 81 -10.40 10.16 12.19
C ASP A 81 -9.87 10.85 13.45
N SER A 82 -9.27 12.04 13.25
CA SER A 82 -8.69 12.88 14.32
C SER A 82 -9.71 13.31 15.38
N ARG A 83 -11.02 13.17 15.10
CA ARG A 83 -12.10 13.42 16.04
C ARG A 83 -12.23 12.33 17.10
N VAL A 84 -11.66 11.14 16.91
CA VAL A 84 -11.80 10.00 17.84
C VAL A 84 -10.86 10.12 19.03
N THR A 85 -11.37 9.95 20.25
CA THR A 85 -10.57 10.06 21.48
C THR A 85 -9.82 8.76 21.79
N ARG A 86 -8.89 8.77 22.76
CA ARG A 86 -8.07 7.58 23.08
C ARG A 86 -8.93 6.43 23.61
N VAL A 87 -9.84 6.71 24.56
CA VAL A 87 -10.83 5.73 25.02
C VAL A 87 -11.82 5.43 23.90
N GLY A 88 -12.16 6.42 23.07
CA GLY A 88 -13.00 6.26 21.88
C GLY A 88 -12.51 5.17 20.92
N THR A 89 -11.21 5.13 20.61
CA THR A 89 -10.60 4.10 19.76
C THR A 89 -10.80 2.70 20.34
N PHE A 90 -10.63 2.55 21.66
CA PHE A 90 -10.85 1.27 22.34
C PHE A 90 -12.34 0.85 22.32
N LEU A 91 -13.24 1.79 22.59
CA LEU A 91 -14.69 1.52 22.61
C LEU A 91 -15.20 1.09 21.23
N ARG A 92 -14.76 1.76 20.16
CA ARG A 92 -15.12 1.42 18.77
C ARG A 92 -14.57 0.07 18.33
N ARG A 93 -13.33 -0.26 18.74
CA ARG A 93 -12.70 -1.56 18.45
C ARG A 93 -13.43 -2.71 19.15
N THR A 94 -13.93 -2.49 20.36
CA THR A 94 -14.65 -3.49 21.17
C THR A 94 -16.16 -3.46 20.97
N LYS A 95 -16.68 -2.48 20.22
CA LYS A 95 -18.12 -2.17 20.04
C LYS A 95 -18.86 -1.91 21.36
N LEU A 96 -18.12 -1.55 22.41
CA LEU A 96 -18.71 -1.19 23.71
C LEU A 96 -19.41 0.17 23.66
N ASP A 97 -19.09 1.01 22.66
CA ASP A 97 -19.78 2.29 22.44
C ASP A 97 -21.26 2.13 22.11
N GLU A 98 -21.67 0.96 21.61
CA GLU A 98 -23.04 0.69 21.14
C GLU A 98 -23.97 0.17 22.25
N LEU A 99 -23.48 -0.12 23.45
CA LEU A 99 -24.29 -0.66 24.56
C LEU A 99 -25.52 0.20 24.94
N PRO A 100 -25.46 1.55 24.94
CA PRO A 100 -26.65 2.37 25.23
C PRO A 100 -27.83 2.15 24.27
N GLN A 101 -27.60 1.57 23.08
CA GLN A 101 -28.67 1.23 22.13
C GLN A 101 -29.66 0.19 22.68
N LEU A 102 -29.30 -0.55 23.73
CA LEU A 102 -30.24 -1.45 24.43
C LEU A 102 -31.48 -0.70 24.95
N VAL A 103 -31.33 0.59 25.32
CA VAL A 103 -32.46 1.45 25.68
C VAL A 103 -33.39 1.69 24.48
N ASN A 104 -32.83 1.90 23.28
CA ASN A 104 -33.63 2.05 22.05
C ASN A 104 -34.39 0.75 21.70
N VAL A 105 -33.81 -0.42 22.02
CA VAL A 105 -34.49 -1.71 21.85
C VAL A 105 -35.70 -1.81 22.77
N LEU A 106 -35.53 -1.50 24.06
CA LEU A 106 -36.63 -1.51 25.02
C LEU A 106 -37.71 -0.48 24.64
N ALA A 107 -37.31 0.72 24.21
CA ALA A 107 -38.21 1.77 23.73
C ALA A 107 -38.95 1.43 22.41
N GLY A 108 -38.56 0.35 21.72
CA GLY A 108 -39.23 -0.12 20.50
C GLY A 108 -38.84 0.60 19.22
N GLN A 109 -37.81 1.43 19.30
CA GLN A 109 -37.20 2.13 18.16
C GLN A 109 -36.23 1.20 17.41
N MET A 110 -35.56 0.29 18.13
CA MET A 110 -34.63 -0.70 17.60
C MET A 110 -35.02 -2.14 17.97
N SER A 111 -34.31 -3.08 17.37
CA SER A 111 -34.35 -4.53 17.57
C SER A 111 -32.93 -5.02 17.92
N LEU A 112 -32.77 -6.19 18.53
CA LEU A 112 -31.42 -6.74 18.76
C LEU A 112 -30.76 -7.10 17.43
N VAL A 113 -31.51 -7.75 16.55
CA VAL A 113 -31.09 -8.09 15.19
C VAL A 113 -31.89 -7.34 14.15
N GLY A 114 -31.25 -6.71 13.18
CA GLY A 114 -31.91 -6.03 12.07
C GLY A 114 -30.91 -5.30 11.19
N PRO A 115 -31.39 -4.70 10.09
CA PRO A 115 -30.57 -3.82 9.24
C PRO A 115 -29.99 -2.66 10.05
N ARG A 116 -28.80 -2.17 9.68
CA ARG A 116 -28.23 -1.01 10.39
C ARG A 116 -29.04 0.27 10.06
N PRO A 117 -29.42 1.09 11.06
CA PRO A 117 -30.04 2.38 10.83
C PRO A 117 -29.03 3.36 10.22
N GLU A 118 -29.46 4.11 9.21
CA GLU A 118 -28.59 5.01 8.43
C GLU A 118 -28.87 6.49 8.72
N ALA A 119 -27.91 7.37 8.41
CA ALA A 119 -28.11 8.83 8.50
C ALA A 119 -29.16 9.31 7.48
N PRO A 120 -30.00 10.30 7.82
CA PRO A 120 -31.01 10.83 6.90
C PRO A 120 -30.47 11.21 5.52
N GLY A 121 -29.30 11.88 5.48
CA GLY A 121 -28.67 12.31 4.21
C GLY A 121 -28.36 11.17 3.23
N TYR A 122 -27.93 9.99 3.70
CA TYR A 122 -27.70 8.86 2.79
C TYR A 122 -28.99 8.17 2.35
N VAL A 123 -30.03 8.17 3.20
CA VAL A 123 -31.32 7.53 2.88
C VAL A 123 -32.02 8.24 1.71
N GLU A 124 -31.74 9.53 1.50
CA GLU A 124 -32.22 10.29 0.34
C GLU A 124 -31.74 9.68 -0.98
N HIS A 125 -30.51 9.14 -1.00
CA HIS A 125 -29.85 8.53 -2.15
C HIS A 125 -30.25 7.06 -2.39
N TRP A 126 -31.13 6.48 -1.56
CA TRP A 126 -31.56 5.09 -1.71
C TRP A 126 -32.59 4.91 -2.81
N THR A 127 -32.40 3.85 -3.61
CA THR A 127 -33.35 3.40 -4.63
C THR A 127 -34.67 2.93 -4.00
N ALA A 128 -35.74 2.88 -4.80
CA ALA A 128 -37.06 2.42 -4.34
C ALA A 128 -37.04 1.01 -3.75
N ASP A 129 -36.18 0.12 -4.29
CA ASP A 129 -35.99 -1.24 -3.81
C ASP A 129 -35.25 -1.30 -2.47
N GLU A 130 -34.22 -0.46 -2.28
CA GLU A 130 -33.44 -0.39 -1.03
C GLU A 130 -34.27 0.14 0.14
N ARG A 131 -35.21 1.07 -0.13
CA ARG A 131 -36.16 1.58 0.88
C ARG A 131 -37.06 0.49 1.46
N ALA A 132 -37.14 -0.70 0.85
CA ALA A 132 -37.83 -1.85 1.44
C ALA A 132 -37.23 -2.28 2.79
N ILE A 133 -35.95 -1.98 3.05
CA ILE A 133 -35.27 -2.24 4.32
C ILE A 133 -35.93 -1.50 5.49
N LEU A 134 -36.44 -0.29 5.25
CA LEU A 134 -37.11 0.54 6.26
C LEU A 134 -38.42 -0.06 6.79
N ARG A 135 -38.92 -1.15 6.17
CA ARG A 135 -40.06 -1.92 6.69
C ARG A 135 -39.70 -2.78 7.91
N PHE A 136 -38.41 -2.88 8.24
CA PHE A 136 -37.92 -3.61 9.41
C PHE A 136 -37.41 -2.63 10.48
N ARG A 137 -37.53 -3.03 11.75
CA ARG A 137 -36.88 -2.28 12.83
C ARG A 137 -35.36 -2.42 12.70
N PRO A 138 -34.61 -1.31 12.81
CA PRO A 138 -33.16 -1.35 12.76
C PRO A 138 -32.57 -2.15 13.92
N GLY A 139 -31.45 -2.82 13.67
CA GLY A 139 -30.74 -3.67 14.63
C GLY A 139 -29.62 -2.96 15.38
N ILE A 140 -29.34 -3.40 16.62
CA ILE A 140 -28.02 -3.19 17.24
C ILE A 140 -26.97 -3.97 16.45
N THR A 141 -27.27 -5.22 16.09
CA THR A 141 -26.44 -6.04 15.21
C THR A 141 -27.23 -6.54 13.99
N GLY A 142 -26.51 -6.92 12.94
CA GLY A 142 -27.07 -7.20 11.63
C GLY A 142 -26.07 -7.94 10.74
N PRO A 143 -26.53 -8.48 9.60
CA PRO A 143 -25.68 -9.21 8.67
C PRO A 143 -24.54 -8.35 8.13
N THR A 144 -24.80 -7.09 7.82
CA THR A 144 -23.78 -6.11 7.38
C THR A 144 -22.66 -5.94 8.41
N GLN A 145 -22.99 -5.84 9.69
CA GLN A 145 -21.98 -5.68 10.76
C GLN A 145 -21.11 -6.93 10.98
N ILE A 146 -21.58 -8.11 10.56
CA ILE A 146 -20.77 -9.34 10.60
C ILE A 146 -19.82 -9.41 9.39
N VAL A 147 -20.29 -8.98 8.22
CA VAL A 147 -19.52 -9.01 6.96
C VAL A 147 -18.48 -7.89 6.93
N TYR A 148 -18.87 -6.68 7.31
CA TYR A 148 -18.05 -5.47 7.31
C TYR A 148 -17.62 -5.08 8.73
N ILE A 149 -17.01 -6.02 9.45
CA ILE A 149 -16.64 -5.80 10.86
C ILE A 149 -15.55 -4.72 11.02
N ASN A 150 -14.69 -4.55 9.98
CA ASN A 150 -13.62 -3.56 9.87
C ASN A 150 -13.95 -2.50 8.81
N GLU A 151 -15.20 -2.04 8.76
CA GLU A 151 -15.65 -1.01 7.81
C GLU A 151 -14.74 0.24 7.79
N GLU A 152 -14.26 0.69 8.95
CA GLU A 152 -13.39 1.86 9.07
C GLU A 152 -12.05 1.69 8.33
N GLU A 153 -11.54 0.45 8.19
CA GLU A 153 -10.30 0.13 7.44
C GLU A 153 -10.51 0.16 5.91
N LEU A 154 -11.75 0.08 5.44
CA LEU A 154 -12.10 0.12 4.01
C LEU A 154 -12.33 1.53 3.49
N LEU A 155 -12.45 2.52 4.38
CA LEU A 155 -12.72 3.92 4.07
C LEU A 155 -11.46 4.75 4.29
N VAL A 156 -10.56 4.73 3.30
CA VAL A 156 -9.26 5.42 3.30
C VAL A 156 -9.27 6.52 2.23
N GLY A 157 -9.16 7.79 2.64
CA GLY A 157 -9.31 8.95 1.73
C GLY A 157 -10.46 9.83 2.18
N ASP A 158 -11.35 10.24 1.25
CA ASP A 158 -12.62 10.89 1.57
C ASP A 158 -13.67 9.83 1.98
N PRO A 159 -13.95 9.67 3.29
CA PRO A 159 -14.82 8.59 3.75
C PRO A 159 -16.27 8.75 3.29
N ASP A 160 -16.71 9.97 2.97
CA ASP A 160 -18.09 10.26 2.59
C ASP A 160 -18.35 9.82 1.14
N ALA A 161 -17.49 10.28 0.22
CA ALA A 161 -17.56 9.92 -1.20
C ALA A 161 -17.36 8.41 -1.44
N MET A 162 -16.42 7.78 -0.71
CA MET A 162 -16.22 6.33 -0.80
C MET A 162 -17.37 5.53 -0.22
N TYR A 163 -17.96 6.01 0.89
CA TYR A 163 -19.11 5.34 1.47
C TYR A 163 -20.28 5.34 0.49
N GLU A 164 -20.59 6.48 -0.10
CA GLU A 164 -21.72 6.64 -1.01
C GLU A 164 -21.54 5.86 -2.32
N SER A 165 -20.37 5.95 -2.95
CA SER A 165 -20.12 5.36 -4.27
C SER A 165 -19.81 3.87 -4.26
N GLU A 166 -19.10 3.36 -3.25
CA GLU A 166 -18.57 1.98 -3.27
C GLU A 166 -19.16 1.06 -2.20
N LEU A 167 -19.50 1.58 -1.00
CA LEU A 167 -19.82 0.73 0.15
C LEU A 167 -21.31 0.68 0.52
N MET A 168 -22.04 1.79 0.38
CA MET A 168 -23.43 1.95 0.79
C MET A 168 -24.32 0.91 0.09
N HIS A 169 -24.30 0.86 -1.25
CA HIS A 169 -25.12 -0.08 -2.02
C HIS A 169 -24.75 -1.54 -1.75
N ALA A 170 -23.47 -1.85 -1.52
CA ALA A 170 -23.03 -3.20 -1.16
C ALA A 170 -23.57 -3.63 0.21
N LYS A 171 -23.58 -2.73 1.20
CA LYS A 171 -24.19 -2.98 2.52
C LYS A 171 -25.71 -3.16 2.42
N LEU A 172 -26.37 -2.29 1.65
CA LEU A 172 -27.82 -2.39 1.43
C LEU A 172 -28.20 -3.71 0.76
N ALA A 173 -27.43 -4.21 -0.20
CA ALA A 173 -27.68 -5.50 -0.84
C ALA A 173 -27.65 -6.67 0.17
N VAL A 174 -26.72 -6.66 1.13
CA VAL A 174 -26.61 -7.67 2.19
C VAL A 174 -27.82 -7.61 3.14
N ASP A 175 -28.22 -6.42 3.57
CA ASP A 175 -29.37 -6.23 4.45
C ASP A 175 -30.70 -6.54 3.73
N LEU A 176 -30.81 -6.23 2.44
CA LEU A 176 -31.95 -6.59 1.59
C LEU A 176 -32.10 -8.11 1.47
N ALA A 177 -31.00 -8.84 1.32
CA ALA A 177 -31.00 -10.30 1.28
C ALA A 177 -31.50 -10.92 2.60
N TYR A 178 -31.12 -10.33 3.73
CA TYR A 178 -31.64 -10.71 5.05
C TYR A 178 -33.13 -10.41 5.20
N VAL A 179 -33.56 -9.21 4.81
CA VAL A 179 -34.96 -8.77 4.85
C VAL A 179 -35.85 -9.70 4.01
N ARG A 180 -35.40 -10.08 2.81
CA ARG A 180 -36.12 -10.98 1.89
C ARG A 180 -36.23 -12.42 2.43
N ARG A 181 -35.22 -12.92 3.14
CA ARG A 181 -35.15 -14.31 3.64
C ARG A 181 -35.31 -14.43 5.16
N PHE A 182 -35.93 -13.45 5.80
CA PHE A 182 -36.01 -13.35 7.25
C PHE A 182 -36.63 -14.59 7.90
N THR A 183 -35.96 -15.12 8.93
CA THR A 183 -36.49 -16.13 9.86
C THR A 183 -36.00 -15.87 11.30
N ILE A 184 -36.73 -16.37 12.31
CA ILE A 184 -36.27 -16.28 13.71
C ILE A 184 -34.93 -17.03 13.89
N ARG A 185 -34.73 -18.13 13.16
CA ARG A 185 -33.48 -18.89 13.17
C ARG A 185 -32.30 -18.09 12.62
N SER A 186 -32.51 -17.22 11.62
CA SER A 186 -31.45 -16.34 11.13
C SER A 186 -31.04 -15.31 12.17
N ASP A 187 -31.98 -14.80 12.98
CA ASP A 187 -31.65 -13.86 14.06
C ASP A 187 -30.82 -14.51 15.15
N VAL A 188 -31.22 -15.70 15.63
CA VAL A 188 -30.44 -16.46 16.62
C VAL A 188 -29.04 -16.76 16.10
N ARG A 189 -28.92 -17.08 14.81
CA ARG A 189 -27.62 -17.30 14.16
C ARG A 189 -26.79 -16.02 14.10
N ILE A 190 -27.40 -14.87 13.81
CA ILE A 190 -26.71 -13.57 13.79
C ILE A 190 -26.26 -13.21 15.21
N LEU A 191 -27.12 -13.31 16.22
CA LEU A 191 -26.74 -13.10 17.63
C LEU A 191 -25.58 -13.99 18.05
N TRP A 192 -25.61 -15.28 17.70
CA TRP A 192 -24.51 -16.20 17.98
C TRP A 192 -23.22 -15.80 17.25
N LYS A 193 -23.31 -15.45 15.96
CA LYS A 193 -22.15 -15.00 15.17
C LYS A 193 -21.57 -13.69 15.70
N THR A 194 -22.41 -12.75 16.14
CA THR A 194 -22.00 -11.49 16.74
C THR A 194 -21.33 -11.75 18.09
N PHE A 195 -21.90 -12.59 18.94
CA PHE A 195 -21.30 -12.99 20.22
C PHE A 195 -19.92 -13.63 20.01
N VAL A 196 -19.81 -14.59 19.09
CA VAL A 196 -18.53 -15.23 18.72
C VAL A 196 -17.58 -14.21 18.06
N GLY A 197 -18.09 -13.28 17.26
CA GLY A 197 -17.33 -12.24 16.58
C GLY A 197 -16.69 -11.26 17.55
N ILE A 198 -17.44 -10.77 18.53
CA ILE A 198 -16.96 -9.90 19.62
C ILE A 198 -15.89 -10.63 20.43
N LEU A 199 -16.13 -11.91 20.76
CA LEU A 199 -15.13 -12.74 21.46
C LEU A 199 -13.88 -13.05 20.60
N ALA A 200 -14.01 -13.07 19.27
CA ALA A 200 -12.93 -13.37 18.33
C ALA A 200 -12.18 -12.12 17.83
N ALA A 201 -12.74 -10.91 17.91
CA ALA A 201 -12.13 -9.64 17.45
C ALA A 201 -10.85 -9.25 18.21
N GLY A 202 -10.52 -9.96 19.29
CA GLY A 202 -9.18 -9.94 19.89
C GLY A 202 -8.09 -10.67 19.09
N GLY A 203 -8.42 -11.41 18.02
CA GLY A 203 -7.48 -12.25 17.28
C GLY A 203 -7.79 -12.36 15.79
N ARG A 204 -6.86 -11.89 14.96
CA ARG A 204 -6.84 -11.99 13.48
C ARG A 204 -7.33 -13.36 12.98
N ARG A 205 -8.35 -13.38 12.11
CA ARG A 205 -8.74 -14.60 11.38
C ARG A 205 -7.72 -14.90 10.28
N SER A 206 -6.88 -15.89 10.53
CA SER A 206 -6.08 -16.57 9.51
C SER A 206 -6.99 -17.44 8.63
N ASN A 207 -6.96 -17.18 7.33
CA ASN A 207 -7.75 -17.87 6.30
C ASN A 207 -7.05 -19.17 5.86
N ARG A 208 -6.92 -20.17 6.77
CA ARG A 208 -6.43 -21.52 6.42
C ARG A 208 -7.56 -22.56 6.55
N PRO A 209 -7.67 -23.52 5.61
CA PRO A 209 -8.70 -24.55 5.66
C PRO A 209 -8.47 -25.48 6.86
N ARG A 210 -9.45 -25.58 7.77
CA ARG A 210 -9.40 -26.48 8.94
C ARG A 210 -9.80 -27.91 8.53
N ARG A 211 -8.81 -28.81 8.42
CA ARG A 211 -9.03 -30.27 8.38
C ARG A 211 -9.70 -30.70 9.70
N ARG A 212 -10.83 -31.42 9.66
CA ARG A 212 -11.51 -31.95 10.86
C ARG A 212 -10.88 -33.30 11.23
N TYR A 213 -10.23 -33.37 12.39
CA TYR A 213 -9.69 -34.63 12.94
C TYR A 213 -10.80 -35.51 13.50
N THR A 214 -10.71 -36.82 13.28
CA THR A 214 -11.58 -37.88 13.85
C THR A 214 -11.29 -38.11 15.34
N LEU A 215 -12.21 -38.77 16.06
CA LEU A 215 -12.03 -39.06 17.49
C LEU A 215 -10.85 -40.03 17.74
N GLY A 216 -10.61 -40.97 16.82
CA GLY A 216 -9.47 -41.90 16.87
C GLY A 216 -8.13 -41.16 16.78
N GLU A 217 -8.00 -40.20 15.88
CA GLU A 217 -6.78 -39.36 15.76
C GLU A 217 -6.55 -38.47 17.00
N ARG A 218 -7.62 -38.04 17.69
CA ARG A 218 -7.52 -37.29 18.95
C ARG A 218 -6.96 -38.16 20.08
N LEU A 219 -7.42 -39.40 20.18
CA LEU A 219 -6.97 -40.37 21.18
C LEU A 219 -5.49 -40.74 20.99
N THR A 220 -5.06 -41.03 19.77
CA THR A 220 -3.67 -41.42 19.48
C THR A 220 -2.66 -40.28 19.65
N SER A 221 -3.10 -39.03 19.51
CA SER A 221 -2.26 -37.84 19.70
C SER A 221 -2.09 -37.41 21.16
N ALA A 222 -2.97 -37.85 22.06
CA ALA A 222 -2.98 -37.43 23.45
C ALA A 222 -1.87 -38.16 24.23
N ARG A 223 -0.76 -37.45 24.48
CA ARG A 223 0.31 -37.98 25.34
C ARG A 223 -0.20 -38.13 26.78
N PRO A 224 0.20 -39.20 27.51
CA PRO A 224 -0.31 -39.46 28.86
C PRO A 224 0.06 -38.37 29.88
N GLY A 225 1.25 -37.76 29.76
CA GLY A 225 1.73 -36.73 30.69
C GLY A 225 0.80 -35.51 30.84
N PRO A 226 0.46 -34.78 29.75
CA PRO A 226 -0.45 -33.63 29.82
C PRO A 226 -1.86 -33.98 30.31
N VAL A 227 -2.36 -35.18 29.97
CA VAL A 227 -3.68 -35.65 30.40
C VAL A 227 -3.69 -35.90 31.92
N LEU A 228 -2.65 -36.56 32.44
CA LEU A 228 -2.48 -36.80 33.88
C LEU A 228 -2.30 -35.50 34.68
N LEU A 229 -1.58 -34.53 34.11
CA LEU A 229 -1.42 -33.20 34.71
C LEU A 229 -2.78 -32.49 34.80
N ASP A 230 -3.54 -32.44 33.70
CA ASP A 230 -4.87 -31.81 33.69
C ASP A 230 -5.84 -32.50 34.67
N ALA A 231 -5.79 -33.84 34.77
CA ALA A 231 -6.59 -34.60 35.74
C ALA A 231 -6.23 -34.22 37.19
N SER A 232 -4.93 -34.13 37.49
CA SER A 232 -4.43 -33.79 38.83
C SER A 232 -4.84 -32.37 39.24
N LEU A 233 -4.71 -31.41 38.31
CA LEU A 233 -5.10 -30.01 38.55
C LEU A 233 -6.61 -29.85 38.71
N ALA A 234 -7.40 -30.61 37.94
CA ALA A 234 -8.86 -30.65 38.10
C ALA A 234 -9.27 -31.20 39.48
N VAL A 235 -8.60 -32.24 39.99
CA VAL A 235 -8.82 -32.77 41.34
C VAL A 235 -8.51 -31.72 42.40
N VAL A 236 -7.39 -31.01 42.27
CA VAL A 236 -7.02 -29.93 43.21
C VAL A 236 -8.06 -28.82 43.19
N ALA A 237 -8.48 -28.36 42.01
CA ALA A 237 -9.51 -27.33 41.88
C ALA A 237 -10.85 -27.76 42.50
N ALA A 238 -11.27 -29.00 42.25
CA ALA A 238 -12.47 -29.58 42.83
C ALA A 238 -12.38 -29.70 44.36
N ALA A 239 -11.22 -30.09 44.89
CA ALA A 239 -11.02 -30.23 46.32
C ALA A 239 -11.10 -28.89 47.06
N VAL A 240 -10.50 -27.85 46.48
CA VAL A 240 -10.57 -26.47 46.99
C VAL A 240 -12.01 -25.94 46.89
N ALA A 241 -12.72 -26.19 45.80
CA ALA A 241 -14.09 -25.72 45.62
C ALA A 241 -15.07 -26.32 46.64
N VAL A 242 -14.93 -27.61 46.96
CA VAL A 242 -15.71 -28.23 48.04
C VAL A 242 -15.29 -27.66 49.38
N GLY A 243 -13.98 -27.50 49.62
CA GLY A 243 -13.40 -26.97 50.86
C GLY A 243 -13.91 -25.58 51.23
N LEU A 244 -14.01 -24.69 50.24
CA LEU A 244 -14.54 -23.33 50.37
C LEU A 244 -16.03 -23.29 50.71
N ARG A 245 -16.75 -24.40 50.54
CA ARG A 245 -18.20 -24.47 50.75
C ARG A 245 -18.62 -25.38 51.89
N ILE A 246 -17.67 -26.02 52.59
CA ILE A 246 -17.95 -26.87 53.75
C ILE A 246 -18.70 -26.05 54.80
N ASP A 247 -19.91 -26.51 55.12
CA ASP A 247 -20.61 -26.09 56.33
C ASP A 247 -20.05 -26.91 57.51
N ARG A 248 -19.45 -26.24 58.51
CA ARG A 248 -18.72 -26.90 59.62
C ARG A 248 -19.59 -27.87 60.43
N ASN A 249 -20.91 -27.77 60.29
CA ASN A 249 -21.87 -28.56 61.04
C ASN A 249 -22.21 -29.93 60.41
N ASN A 250 -21.67 -30.29 59.23
CA ASN A 250 -21.93 -31.60 58.61
C ASN A 250 -20.72 -32.16 57.84
N ILE A 251 -19.71 -32.62 58.59
CA ILE A 251 -18.46 -33.18 58.04
C ILE A 251 -18.72 -34.45 57.21
N ALA A 252 -19.68 -35.30 57.61
CA ALA A 252 -19.98 -36.54 56.89
C ALA A 252 -20.52 -36.29 55.48
N ALA A 253 -21.43 -35.31 55.31
CA ALA A 253 -21.93 -34.91 54.00
C ALA A 253 -20.84 -34.25 53.13
N ALA A 254 -19.93 -33.49 53.75
CA ALA A 254 -18.79 -32.92 53.05
C ALA A 254 -17.85 -34.02 52.52
N VAL A 255 -17.50 -35.01 53.34
CA VAL A 255 -16.67 -36.16 52.93
C VAL A 255 -17.32 -36.93 51.78
N ALA A 256 -18.63 -37.19 51.86
CA ALA A 256 -19.36 -37.85 50.77
C ALA A 256 -19.34 -37.02 49.48
N THR A 257 -19.42 -35.69 49.57
CA THR A 257 -19.31 -34.78 48.42
C THR A 257 -17.94 -34.88 47.75
N TYR A 258 -16.85 -34.99 48.52
CA TYR A 258 -15.50 -35.22 47.99
C TYR A 258 -15.41 -36.54 47.21
N TRP A 259 -15.95 -37.64 47.76
CA TRP A 259 -15.91 -38.96 47.14
C TRP A 259 -16.60 -39.02 45.77
N VAL A 260 -17.58 -38.14 45.52
CA VAL A 260 -18.25 -38.04 44.21
C VAL A 260 -17.58 -37.02 43.30
N PHE A 261 -17.25 -35.83 43.82
CA PHE A 261 -16.85 -34.71 42.98
C PHE A 261 -15.42 -34.83 42.45
N LEU A 262 -14.49 -35.34 43.25
CA LEU A 262 -13.08 -35.46 42.83
C LEU A 262 -12.89 -36.45 41.67
N PRO A 263 -13.43 -37.69 41.71
CA PRO A 263 -13.30 -38.62 40.59
C PRO A 263 -13.99 -38.08 39.33
N LEU A 264 -15.13 -37.42 39.50
CA LEU A 264 -15.87 -36.84 38.39
C LEU A 264 -15.08 -35.73 37.70
N ALA A 265 -14.44 -34.83 38.47
CA ALA A 265 -13.57 -33.80 37.94
C ALA A 265 -12.34 -34.40 37.23
N ALA A 266 -11.73 -35.44 37.82
CA ALA A 266 -10.57 -36.15 37.26
C ALA A 266 -10.85 -36.78 35.89
N ILE A 267 -12.09 -37.21 35.65
CA ILE A 267 -12.49 -37.90 34.41
C ILE A 267 -13.09 -36.91 33.40
N VAL A 268 -14.07 -36.10 33.83
CA VAL A 268 -14.85 -35.25 32.93
C VAL A 268 -14.00 -34.11 32.35
N ARG A 269 -13.07 -33.54 33.13
CA ARG A 269 -12.23 -32.42 32.65
C ARG A 269 -11.28 -32.84 31.53
N PRO A 270 -10.44 -33.86 31.69
CA PRO A 270 -9.56 -34.28 30.60
C PRO A 270 -10.34 -34.84 29.40
N ALA A 271 -11.47 -35.54 29.64
CA ALA A 271 -12.34 -36.02 28.56
C ALA A 271 -12.92 -34.88 27.71
N ALA A 272 -13.39 -33.79 28.34
CA ALA A 272 -13.87 -32.62 27.62
C ALA A 272 -12.77 -31.97 26.76
N PHE A 273 -11.55 -31.85 27.27
CA PHE A 273 -10.41 -31.34 26.50
C PHE A 273 -9.98 -32.27 25.36
N LEU A 274 -10.06 -33.58 25.57
CA LEU A 274 -9.75 -34.57 24.54
C LEU A 274 -10.78 -34.52 23.41
N ILE A 275 -12.07 -34.47 23.75
CA ILE A 275 -13.16 -34.32 22.78
C ILE A 275 -13.04 -32.98 22.07
N ALA A 276 -12.64 -31.89 22.73
CA ALA A 276 -12.44 -30.60 22.08
C ALA A 276 -11.17 -30.53 21.19
N GLY A 277 -10.28 -31.52 21.29
CA GLY A 277 -9.01 -31.55 20.56
C GLY A 277 -7.97 -30.58 21.11
N ALA A 278 -8.02 -30.27 22.41
CA ALA A 278 -7.05 -29.38 23.07
C ALA A 278 -5.63 -29.98 23.12
N TYR A 279 -5.50 -31.31 23.16
CA TYR A 279 -4.20 -32.00 23.17
C TYR A 279 -3.57 -32.15 21.78
N LEU A 280 -4.31 -31.89 20.71
CA LEU A 280 -3.78 -31.86 19.34
C LEU A 280 -3.03 -30.55 19.02
N ARG A 281 -3.22 -29.51 19.83
CA ARG A 281 -2.68 -28.17 19.54
C ARG A 281 -1.30 -28.02 20.13
N VAL A 282 -0.39 -27.50 19.31
CA VAL A 282 0.94 -27.07 19.76
C VAL A 282 0.75 -25.75 20.50
N TRP A 283 0.83 -25.77 21.83
CA TRP A 283 0.65 -24.62 22.72
C TRP A 283 1.76 -23.56 22.64
N ARG A 284 2.58 -23.61 21.59
CA ARG A 284 3.62 -22.62 21.26
C ARG A 284 3.06 -21.32 20.69
N TYR A 285 1.85 -21.36 20.12
CA TYR A 285 1.18 -20.17 19.55
C TYR A 285 -0.31 -20.13 19.95
N PRO A 286 -0.66 -19.89 21.24
CA PRO A 286 -2.04 -19.85 21.65
C PRO A 286 -2.73 -18.61 21.08
N THR A 287 -3.66 -18.86 20.17
CA THR A 287 -4.57 -17.89 19.57
C THR A 287 -5.76 -17.61 20.48
N VAL A 288 -6.51 -16.53 20.24
CA VAL A 288 -7.80 -16.30 20.91
C VAL A 288 -8.77 -17.47 20.71
N SER A 289 -8.62 -18.21 19.61
CA SER A 289 -9.40 -19.43 19.36
C SER A 289 -9.00 -20.62 20.24
N ASP A 290 -7.83 -20.58 20.88
CA ASP A 290 -7.39 -21.54 21.90
C ASP A 290 -7.98 -21.18 23.28
N ALA A 291 -8.03 -19.89 23.63
CA ALA A 291 -8.70 -19.42 24.83
C ALA A 291 -10.19 -19.79 24.83
N ALA A 292 -10.88 -19.53 23.71
CA ALA A 292 -12.28 -19.89 23.52
C ALA A 292 -12.49 -21.41 23.56
N LEU A 293 -11.53 -22.21 23.06
CA LEU A 293 -11.57 -23.66 23.18
C LEU A 293 -11.50 -24.08 24.64
N ILE A 294 -10.60 -23.49 25.43
CA ILE A 294 -10.46 -23.82 26.85
C ILE A 294 -11.74 -23.51 27.61
N VAL A 295 -12.26 -22.30 27.47
CA VAL A 295 -13.49 -21.86 28.14
C VAL A 295 -14.68 -22.73 27.74
N SER A 296 -14.86 -23.00 26.44
CA SER A 296 -15.97 -23.84 25.96
C SER A 296 -15.85 -25.30 26.41
N SER A 297 -14.64 -25.85 26.49
CA SER A 297 -14.40 -27.21 27.02
C SER A 297 -14.70 -27.29 28.51
N LEU A 298 -14.30 -26.28 29.29
CA LEU A 298 -14.62 -26.20 30.71
C LEU A 298 -16.12 -26.00 30.95
N ALA A 299 -16.79 -25.16 30.15
CA ALA A 299 -18.23 -24.95 30.27
C ALA A 299 -19.02 -26.24 29.94
N ALA A 300 -18.63 -26.95 28.88
CA ALA A 300 -19.21 -28.24 28.53
C ALA A 300 -18.97 -29.29 29.62
N GLY A 301 -17.76 -29.36 30.18
CA GLY A 301 -17.45 -30.25 31.31
C GLY A 301 -18.28 -29.93 32.56
N SER A 302 -18.46 -28.65 32.91
CA SER A 302 -19.30 -28.23 34.04
C SER A 302 -20.77 -28.61 33.83
N LEU A 303 -21.28 -28.49 32.60
CA LEU A 303 -22.63 -28.92 32.25
C LEU A 303 -22.78 -30.43 32.39
N ILE A 304 -21.82 -31.21 31.92
CA ILE A 304 -21.81 -32.68 32.07
C ILE A 304 -21.80 -33.07 33.55
N MET A 305 -20.95 -32.44 34.36
CA MET A 305 -20.92 -32.71 35.81
C MET A 305 -22.25 -32.34 36.47
N THR A 306 -22.87 -31.24 36.07
CA THR A 306 -24.19 -30.82 36.58
C THR A 306 -25.25 -31.87 36.24
N ILE A 307 -25.28 -32.37 35.00
CA ILE A 307 -26.22 -33.43 34.57
C ILE A 307 -25.95 -34.71 35.36
N LEU A 308 -24.70 -35.15 35.47
CA LEU A 308 -24.35 -36.38 36.17
C LEU A 308 -24.73 -36.32 37.66
N ILE A 309 -24.44 -35.21 38.34
CA ILE A 309 -24.74 -35.06 39.77
C ILE A 309 -26.25 -34.92 40.01
N PHE A 310 -26.90 -33.93 39.37
CA PHE A 310 -28.27 -33.55 39.72
C PHE A 310 -29.35 -34.35 39.00
N VAL A 311 -29.07 -34.84 37.78
CA VAL A 311 -30.07 -35.54 36.95
C VAL A 311 -29.86 -37.05 36.97
N VAL A 312 -28.61 -37.53 37.02
CA VAL A 312 -28.31 -38.97 36.96
C VAL A 312 -28.13 -39.59 38.34
N MET A 313 -27.34 -38.98 39.23
CA MET A 313 -26.97 -39.60 40.51
C MET A 313 -27.94 -39.25 41.65
N GLN A 314 -28.36 -37.99 41.75
CA GLN A 314 -29.21 -37.52 42.85
C GLN A 314 -30.60 -38.20 42.92
N PRO A 315 -31.32 -38.49 41.82
CA PRO A 315 -32.60 -39.19 41.88
C PRO A 315 -32.51 -40.61 42.44
N TRP A 316 -31.33 -41.23 42.35
CA TRP A 316 -31.03 -42.56 42.88
C TRP A 316 -30.44 -42.51 44.30
N ALA A 317 -30.50 -41.35 44.95
CA ALA A 317 -29.95 -41.10 46.28
C ALA A 317 -28.47 -41.50 46.43
N PHE A 318 -27.66 -41.33 45.37
CA PHE A 318 -26.25 -41.70 45.40
C PHE A 318 -25.52 -40.93 46.53
N PRO A 319 -24.76 -41.61 47.41
CA PRO A 319 -24.10 -40.96 48.55
C PRO A 319 -23.25 -39.77 48.12
N GLY A 320 -23.41 -38.62 48.77
CA GLY A 320 -22.65 -37.39 48.46
C GLY A 320 -23.28 -36.47 47.41
N THR A 321 -24.44 -36.83 46.84
CA THR A 321 -25.17 -35.96 45.89
C THR A 321 -26.37 -35.25 46.50
N VAL A 322 -26.95 -35.82 47.56
CA VAL A 322 -28.06 -35.20 48.31
C VAL A 322 -27.52 -34.01 49.12
N GLY A 323 -27.97 -32.80 48.80
CA GLY A 323 -27.46 -31.56 49.42
C GLY A 323 -26.17 -31.02 48.79
N PHE A 324 -25.79 -31.50 47.60
CA PHE A 324 -24.58 -31.04 46.91
C PHE A 324 -24.56 -29.50 46.74
N PRO A 325 -23.51 -28.79 47.17
CA PRO A 325 -23.44 -27.35 47.03
C PRO A 325 -23.35 -26.92 45.56
N ARG A 326 -24.43 -26.36 45.01
CA ARG A 326 -24.50 -25.91 43.60
C ARG A 326 -23.38 -24.94 43.22
N SER A 327 -22.96 -24.09 44.17
CA SER A 327 -21.87 -23.13 43.98
C SER A 327 -20.51 -23.82 43.81
N ALA A 328 -20.30 -25.06 44.27
CA ALA A 328 -19.03 -25.77 44.15
C ALA A 328 -18.65 -26.03 42.67
N ILE A 329 -19.63 -26.30 41.79
CA ILE A 329 -19.38 -26.48 40.35
C ILE A 329 -18.94 -25.15 39.70
N ILE A 330 -19.53 -24.03 40.12
CA ILE A 330 -19.19 -22.70 39.60
C ILE A 330 -17.81 -22.28 40.09
N ILE A 331 -17.52 -22.47 41.39
CA ILE A 331 -16.22 -22.16 41.98
C ILE A 331 -15.12 -23.03 41.33
N GLU A 332 -15.36 -24.33 41.19
CA GLU A 332 -14.41 -25.23 40.52
C GLU A 332 -14.20 -24.84 39.05
N PHE A 333 -15.23 -24.40 38.32
CA PHE A 333 -15.05 -23.89 36.95
C PHE A 333 -14.05 -22.73 36.88
N PHE A 334 -14.17 -21.74 37.77
CA PHE A 334 -13.24 -20.60 37.79
C PHE A 334 -11.84 -21.00 38.23
N LEU A 335 -11.71 -21.88 39.24
CA LEU A 335 -10.43 -22.40 39.69
C LEU A 335 -9.74 -23.22 38.59
N SER A 336 -10.47 -24.10 37.92
CA SER A 336 -9.99 -24.88 36.78
C SER A 336 -9.59 -23.97 35.61
N PHE A 337 -10.34 -22.89 35.33
CA PHE A 337 -9.94 -21.91 34.32
C PHE A 337 -8.62 -21.23 34.66
N ILE A 338 -8.43 -20.80 35.91
CA ILE A 338 -7.20 -20.14 36.37
C ILE A 338 -6.03 -21.12 36.31
N VAL A 339 -6.18 -22.34 36.81
CA VAL A 339 -5.07 -23.30 36.93
C VAL A 339 -4.75 -23.94 35.56
N LEU A 340 -5.74 -24.50 34.88
CA LEU A 340 -5.54 -25.22 33.61
C LEU A 340 -5.32 -24.26 32.43
N GLY A 341 -5.93 -23.08 32.46
CA GLY A 341 -5.69 -22.01 31.51
C GLY A 341 -4.38 -21.29 31.83
N GLY A 342 -4.17 -20.89 33.09
CA GLY A 342 -2.99 -20.16 33.54
C GLY A 342 -1.69 -20.89 33.27
N ILE A 343 -1.59 -22.20 33.48
CA ILE A 343 -0.38 -22.97 33.16
C ILE A 343 -0.04 -22.93 31.65
N ARG A 344 -1.06 -22.97 30.78
CA ARG A 344 -0.90 -22.91 29.32
C ARG A 344 -0.61 -21.51 28.79
N PHE A 345 -1.08 -20.46 29.46
CA PHE A 345 -0.74 -19.07 29.13
C PHE A 345 0.60 -18.63 29.77
N ALA A 346 0.95 -19.15 30.94
CA ALA A 346 2.21 -18.87 31.62
C ALA A 346 3.41 -19.51 30.89
N SER A 347 3.22 -20.66 30.24
CA SER A 347 4.24 -21.23 29.35
C SER A 347 4.53 -20.33 28.14
N ARG A 348 3.57 -19.51 27.69
CA ARG A 348 3.79 -18.48 26.67
C ARG A 348 4.59 -17.31 27.23
N ILE A 349 4.23 -16.76 28.38
CA ILE A 349 4.97 -15.60 28.94
C ILE A 349 6.45 -15.97 29.14
N ARG A 350 6.71 -17.16 29.71
CA ARG A 350 8.09 -17.66 29.86
C ARG A 350 8.77 -17.98 28.53
N GLN A 351 8.05 -18.37 27.46
CA GLN A 351 8.65 -18.66 26.16
C GLN A 351 8.74 -17.44 25.24
N GLU A 352 7.93 -16.40 25.40
CA GLU A 352 8.14 -15.09 24.78
C GLU A 352 9.42 -14.49 25.35
N ASP A 353 9.63 -14.53 26.67
CA ASP A 353 10.89 -14.09 27.29
C ASP A 353 12.09 -14.98 26.86
N LEU A 354 11.92 -16.32 26.77
CA LEU A 354 13.02 -17.24 26.42
C LEU A 354 13.30 -17.40 24.91
N ASP A 355 12.31 -17.29 24.02
CA ASP A 355 12.51 -17.27 22.55
C ASP A 355 12.92 -15.85 22.10
N GLU A 356 12.55 -14.77 22.81
CA GLU A 356 13.19 -13.45 22.64
C GLU A 356 14.66 -13.49 23.10
N ASP A 357 14.99 -14.04 24.27
CA ASP A 357 16.38 -14.20 24.72
C ASP A 357 17.21 -15.15 23.84
N ARG A 358 16.62 -16.23 23.32
CA ARG A 358 17.33 -17.17 22.41
C ARG A 358 17.47 -16.66 20.98
N SER A 359 16.51 -15.86 20.50
CA SER A 359 16.62 -15.12 19.23
C SER A 359 17.54 -13.90 19.35
N GLN A 360 17.73 -13.33 20.55
CA GLN A 360 18.68 -12.25 20.85
C GLN A 360 20.10 -12.79 21.08
N SER A 361 20.26 -13.99 21.64
CA SER A 361 21.57 -14.61 21.89
C SER A 361 22.30 -15.05 20.62
N THR A 362 21.60 -15.25 19.49
CA THR A 362 22.22 -15.68 18.22
C THR A 362 22.43 -14.55 17.22
N ALA A 363 21.95 -13.35 17.52
CA ALA A 363 22.08 -12.23 16.61
C ALA A 363 22.22 -10.94 17.42
N GLY A 364 23.37 -10.28 17.23
CA GLY A 364 23.86 -9.19 18.08
C GLY A 364 22.92 -7.99 18.29
N PRO A 365 23.39 -6.98 19.06
CA PRO A 365 22.55 -5.86 19.52
C PRO A 365 21.86 -5.11 18.36
N PRO A 366 20.67 -4.52 18.62
CA PRO A 366 19.99 -3.66 17.64
C PRO A 366 20.91 -2.53 17.19
N ARG A 367 20.87 -2.19 15.90
CA ARG A 367 21.77 -1.22 15.32
C ARG A 367 21.26 0.19 15.61
N PRO A 368 22.04 1.07 16.27
CA PRO A 368 21.65 2.46 16.50
C PRO A 368 21.64 3.24 15.18
N VAL A 369 20.52 3.89 14.90
CA VAL A 369 20.25 4.61 13.66
C VAL A 369 19.98 6.08 13.95
N LEU A 370 20.72 6.94 13.25
CA LEU A 370 20.47 8.38 13.24
C LEU A 370 19.57 8.73 12.04
N ILE A 371 18.52 9.49 12.27
CA ILE A 371 17.59 9.87 11.20
C ILE A 371 17.79 11.34 10.84
N TYR A 372 18.15 11.61 9.59
CA TYR A 372 18.28 12.96 9.07
C TYR A 372 16.98 13.36 8.34
N GLY A 373 16.26 14.33 8.87
CA GLY A 373 14.92 14.75 8.45
C GLY A 373 13.86 14.43 9.51
N ALA A 374 13.52 15.42 10.33
CA ALA A 374 12.49 15.36 11.38
C ALA A 374 11.12 15.81 10.82
N GLU A 375 10.76 15.31 9.64
CA GLU A 375 9.51 15.59 8.94
C GLU A 375 8.55 14.39 9.00
N GLU A 376 7.45 14.45 8.25
CA GLU A 376 6.45 13.38 8.19
C GLU A 376 7.05 12.01 7.83
N ALA A 377 7.93 11.96 6.82
CA ALA A 377 8.60 10.73 6.41
C ALA A 377 9.50 10.15 7.52
N GLY A 378 10.27 10.99 8.23
CA GLY A 378 11.09 10.58 9.37
C GLY A 378 10.26 10.11 10.56
N ALA A 379 9.15 10.78 10.85
CA ALA A 379 8.23 10.41 11.93
C ALA A 379 7.54 9.06 11.65
N LEU A 380 7.08 8.84 10.41
CA LEU A 380 6.52 7.56 9.95
C LEU A 380 7.55 6.44 10.03
N LEU A 381 8.81 6.73 9.69
CA LEU A 381 9.90 5.77 9.75
C LEU A 381 10.17 5.29 11.18
N VAL A 382 10.28 6.21 12.14
CA VAL A 382 10.44 5.86 13.57
C VAL A 382 9.27 5.04 14.09
N ARG A 383 8.04 5.41 13.70
CA ARG A 383 6.83 4.67 14.08
C ARG A 383 6.89 3.21 13.61
N GLU A 384 7.30 2.98 12.36
CA GLU A 384 7.40 1.64 11.81
C GLU A 384 8.57 0.83 12.40
N MET A 385 9.73 1.46 12.63
CA MET A 385 10.86 0.83 13.34
C MET A 385 10.45 0.33 14.74
N ARG A 386 9.71 1.15 15.49
CA ARG A 386 9.21 0.77 16.83
C ARG A 386 8.15 -0.32 16.77
N ARG A 387 7.30 -0.30 15.74
CA ARG A 387 6.24 -1.30 15.54
C ARG A 387 6.81 -2.65 15.11
N ASN A 388 7.90 -2.66 14.37
CA ASN A 388 8.48 -3.85 13.78
C ASN A 388 9.92 -4.09 14.27
N ARG A 389 10.05 -4.61 15.50
CA ARG A 389 11.35 -4.93 16.13
C ARG A 389 12.18 -5.98 15.37
N LEU A 390 11.59 -6.72 14.44
CA LEU A 390 12.32 -7.62 13.53
C LEU A 390 13.32 -6.88 12.63
N LEU A 391 13.13 -5.57 12.43
CA LEU A 391 14.03 -4.73 11.65
C LEU A 391 15.39 -4.49 12.33
N ARG A 392 15.47 -4.67 13.67
CA ARG A 392 16.68 -4.46 14.49
C ARG A 392 17.34 -3.09 14.28
N LEU A 393 16.53 -2.07 14.03
CA LEU A 393 16.95 -0.68 13.93
C LEU A 393 16.44 0.06 15.16
N GLU A 394 17.33 0.72 15.88
CA GLU A 394 17.00 1.55 17.04
C GLU A 394 17.21 3.02 16.71
N PRO A 395 16.14 3.84 16.58
CA PRO A 395 16.30 5.25 16.29
C PRO A 395 16.82 6.00 17.53
N VAL A 396 18.08 6.47 17.47
CA VAL A 396 18.75 7.10 18.62
C VAL A 396 18.53 8.61 18.71
N ALA A 397 18.42 9.29 17.56
CA ALA A 397 18.20 10.73 17.48
C ALA A 397 17.72 11.13 16.08
N PHE A 398 17.17 12.34 15.98
CA PHE A 398 16.91 13.06 14.74
C PHE A 398 17.91 14.20 14.55
N LEU A 399 18.24 14.50 13.30
CA LEU A 399 18.86 15.76 12.87
C LEU A 399 17.96 16.45 11.85
N ASP A 400 17.80 17.76 11.96
CA ASP A 400 17.04 18.58 11.01
C ASP A 400 17.62 20.00 11.01
N ASP A 401 17.78 20.60 9.84
CA ASP A 401 18.36 21.96 9.75
C ASP A 401 17.34 23.05 10.08
N ASP A 402 16.05 22.74 10.23
CA ASP A 402 15.04 23.70 10.70
C ASP A 402 15.25 24.00 12.19
N PRO A 403 15.68 25.22 12.57
CA PRO A 403 15.96 25.55 13.96
C PRO A 403 14.74 25.41 14.88
N ARG A 404 13.53 25.49 14.31
CA ARG A 404 12.28 25.36 15.08
C ARG A 404 12.06 23.93 15.58
N LYS A 405 12.62 22.93 14.91
CA LYS A 405 12.46 21.51 15.26
C LYS A 405 13.53 21.03 16.24
N ILE A 406 14.67 21.71 16.32
CA ILE A 406 15.77 21.36 17.24
C ILE A 406 15.26 21.48 18.68
N GLY A 407 15.54 20.45 19.49
CA GLY A 407 15.06 20.34 20.88
C GLY A 407 13.65 19.76 21.02
N GLN A 408 12.93 19.50 19.92
CA GLN A 408 11.65 18.79 19.97
C GLN A 408 11.84 17.27 20.08
N ARG A 409 10.75 16.58 20.48
CA ARG A 409 10.71 15.12 20.63
C ARG A 409 9.61 14.54 19.74
N ILE A 410 9.99 13.69 18.79
CA ILE A 410 9.09 13.04 17.82
C ILE A 410 9.03 11.55 18.13
N TYR A 411 7.84 11.02 18.45
CA TYR A 411 7.64 9.63 18.86
C TYR A 411 8.62 9.16 19.96
N GLY A 412 9.04 10.05 20.87
CA GLY A 412 9.99 9.72 21.93
C GLY A 412 11.47 9.67 21.52
N VAL A 413 11.83 10.21 20.35
CA VAL A 413 13.20 10.40 19.86
C VAL A 413 13.46 11.91 19.74
N ASP A 414 14.61 12.36 20.23
CA ASP A 414 14.95 13.79 20.30
C ASP A 414 15.57 14.30 18.99
N VAL A 415 15.23 15.53 18.60
CA VAL A 415 15.90 16.27 17.51
C VAL A 415 17.08 17.04 18.12
N VAL A 416 18.31 16.57 17.89
CA VAL A 416 19.48 16.97 18.69
C VAL A 416 20.36 18.05 18.03
N GLY A 417 20.11 18.40 16.77
CA GLY A 417 20.90 19.38 16.03
C GLY A 417 20.64 19.36 14.53
N GLY A 418 21.49 20.06 13.78
CA GLY A 418 21.45 20.13 12.31
C GLY A 418 22.45 19.17 11.64
N ALA A 419 22.62 19.29 10.32
CA ALA A 419 23.57 18.47 9.55
C ALA A 419 25.00 18.56 10.08
N GLN A 420 25.44 19.74 10.52
CA GLN A 420 26.80 19.97 11.03
C GLN A 420 27.09 19.22 12.33
N ASP A 421 26.06 18.87 13.11
CA ASP A 421 26.20 18.07 14.32
C ASP A 421 26.40 16.58 14.04
N LEU A 422 26.25 16.14 12.78
CA LEU A 422 26.28 14.73 12.39
C LEU A 422 27.55 14.01 12.87
N PRO A 423 28.78 14.50 12.63
CA PRO A 423 29.98 13.80 13.09
C PRO A 423 30.04 13.68 14.63
N ARG A 424 29.62 14.73 15.35
CA ARG A 424 29.58 14.75 16.81
C ARG A 424 28.59 13.71 17.35
N VAL A 425 27.37 13.70 16.83
CA VAL A 425 26.30 12.78 17.28
C VAL A 425 26.61 11.33 16.93
N VAL A 426 27.24 11.08 15.78
CA VAL A 426 27.69 9.74 15.39
C VAL A 426 28.70 9.18 16.40
N ALA A 427 29.66 10.00 16.84
CA ALA A 427 30.65 9.61 17.84
C ALA A 427 30.04 9.47 19.24
N GLU A 428 29.22 10.41 19.70
CA GLU A 428 28.62 10.41 21.04
C GLU A 428 27.63 9.25 21.26
N ARG A 429 26.93 8.81 20.20
CA ARG A 429 25.85 7.82 20.29
C ARG A 429 26.13 6.52 19.56
N GLU A 430 27.39 6.29 19.20
CA GLU A 430 27.87 5.06 18.52
C GLU A 430 27.00 4.64 17.33
N VAL A 431 26.61 5.61 16.49
CA VAL A 431 25.64 5.40 15.40
C VAL A 431 26.20 4.43 14.36
N ALA A 432 25.45 3.36 14.08
CA ALA A 432 25.85 2.34 13.09
C ALA A 432 25.47 2.74 11.66
N GLU A 433 24.42 3.54 11.48
CA GLU A 433 23.99 4.03 10.17
C GLU A 433 23.14 5.30 10.26
N VAL A 434 23.20 6.11 9.20
CA VAL A 434 22.37 7.30 9.01
C VAL A 434 21.31 7.01 7.96
N ILE A 435 20.05 7.33 8.25
CA ILE A 435 18.95 7.24 7.29
C ILE A 435 18.44 8.63 6.97
N VAL A 436 18.58 9.04 5.71
CA VAL A 436 18.02 10.27 5.17
C VAL A 436 16.54 10.05 4.89
N ALA A 437 15.69 10.64 5.73
CA ALA A 437 14.24 10.54 5.67
C ALA A 437 13.59 11.82 5.11
N MET A 438 14.18 12.36 4.04
CA MET A 438 13.69 13.55 3.33
C MET A 438 13.48 13.23 1.84
N PRO A 439 12.33 12.66 1.42
CA PRO A 439 12.09 12.27 0.03
C PRO A 439 12.24 13.41 -1.00
N ARG A 440 12.12 14.67 -0.56
CA ARG A 440 12.20 15.88 -1.40
C ARG A 440 13.53 16.64 -1.28
N ILE A 441 14.55 16.08 -0.60
CA ILE A 441 15.85 16.75 -0.47
C ILE A 441 16.55 16.87 -1.84
N GLY A 442 17.11 18.04 -2.15
CA GLY A 442 17.89 18.28 -3.37
C GLY A 442 19.23 17.53 -3.38
N GLY A 443 19.81 17.33 -4.56
CA GLY A 443 21.08 16.62 -4.73
C GLY A 443 22.26 17.27 -3.99
N ASP A 444 22.37 18.60 -4.03
CA ASP A 444 23.43 19.35 -3.32
C ASP A 444 23.43 19.09 -1.82
N ARG A 445 22.25 19.17 -1.20
CA ARG A 445 22.10 18.97 0.23
C ARG A 445 22.32 17.51 0.62
N LEU A 446 21.86 16.56 -0.20
CA LEU A 446 22.16 15.15 0.04
C LEU A 446 23.67 14.88 -0.07
N ARG A 447 24.37 15.45 -1.07
CA ARG A 447 25.84 15.34 -1.19
C ARG A 447 26.55 15.88 0.05
N ALA A 448 26.11 17.02 0.59
CA ALA A 448 26.68 17.57 1.82
C ALA A 448 26.51 16.62 3.01
N VAL A 449 25.31 16.04 3.19
CA VAL A 449 25.05 15.06 4.26
C VAL A 449 25.87 13.79 4.09
N VAL A 450 25.94 13.26 2.86
CA VAL A 450 26.73 12.06 2.55
C VAL A 450 28.22 12.32 2.75
N ALA A 451 28.72 13.51 2.42
CA ALA A 451 30.10 13.89 2.69
C ALA A 451 30.41 13.92 4.20
N LEU A 452 29.47 14.42 5.02
CA LEU A 452 29.58 14.40 6.48
C LEU A 452 29.53 12.97 7.04
N CYS A 453 28.63 12.11 6.52
CA CYS A 453 28.60 10.69 6.88
C CYS A 453 29.91 9.98 6.54
N ASN A 454 30.47 10.25 5.36
CA ASN A 454 31.74 9.69 4.93
C ASN A 454 32.92 10.19 5.79
N ALA A 455 32.94 11.47 6.14
CA ALA A 455 33.96 12.03 7.05
C ALA A 455 33.87 11.43 8.47
N ALA A 456 32.68 11.02 8.89
CA ALA A 456 32.43 10.32 10.15
C ALA A 456 32.51 8.78 10.03
N SER A 457 32.90 8.23 8.88
CA SER A 457 33.01 6.80 8.61
C SER A 457 31.73 5.99 8.91
N VAL A 458 30.55 6.58 8.70
CA VAL A 458 29.24 5.93 8.95
C VAL A 458 28.48 5.66 7.66
N SER A 459 27.85 4.49 7.57
CA SER A 459 27.05 4.12 6.38
C SER A 459 25.77 4.97 6.26
N VAL A 460 25.41 5.34 5.02
CA VAL A 460 24.24 6.17 4.73
C VAL A 460 23.24 5.45 3.83
N ARG A 461 21.96 5.53 4.21
CA ARG A 461 20.82 5.04 3.43
C ARG A 461 19.79 6.15 3.26
N THR A 462 18.94 6.06 2.25
CA THR A 462 17.92 7.07 1.96
C THR A 462 16.57 6.44 1.65
N LEU A 463 15.50 7.19 1.92
CA LEU A 463 14.20 6.92 1.34
C LEU A 463 14.16 7.39 -0.14
N PRO A 464 13.48 6.66 -1.04
CA PRO A 464 13.27 7.07 -2.43
C PRO A 464 12.50 8.39 -2.55
N ALA A 465 12.58 9.05 -3.71
CA ALA A 465 11.85 10.28 -3.98
C ALA A 465 10.34 10.06 -4.09
N VAL A 466 9.54 11.11 -3.85
CA VAL A 466 8.05 11.04 -3.87
C VAL A 466 7.52 10.48 -5.19
N ASN A 467 8.08 10.88 -6.32
CA ASN A 467 7.62 10.43 -7.64
C ASN A 467 7.97 8.95 -7.92
N GLU A 468 8.90 8.36 -7.16
CA GLU A 468 9.23 6.93 -7.20
C GLU A 468 8.32 6.13 -6.25
N LEU A 469 7.66 6.81 -5.29
CA LEU A 469 6.71 6.23 -4.36
C LEU A 469 5.30 6.22 -4.99
N LEU A 470 5.11 5.37 -5.99
CA LEU A 470 3.81 5.15 -6.63
C LEU A 470 2.76 4.49 -5.71
N ASP A 471 3.19 3.97 -4.54
CA ASP A 471 2.30 3.48 -3.50
C ASP A 471 2.37 4.46 -2.31
N GLU A 472 1.24 4.97 -1.85
CA GLU A 472 1.13 5.97 -0.77
C GLU A 472 1.61 5.48 0.62
N THR A 473 2.12 4.25 0.72
CA THR A 473 2.59 3.67 1.99
C THR A 473 4.11 3.75 2.12
N VAL A 474 4.59 4.58 3.06
CA VAL A 474 6.00 4.58 3.52
C VAL A 474 6.27 3.26 4.24
N SER A 475 7.13 2.41 3.67
CA SER A 475 7.57 1.14 4.25
C SER A 475 9.07 1.13 4.50
N VAL A 476 9.50 0.61 5.66
CA VAL A 476 10.92 0.45 6.02
C VAL A 476 11.67 -0.44 5.01
N ASN A 477 10.95 -1.35 4.33
CA ASN A 477 11.54 -2.21 3.30
C ASN A 477 12.02 -1.44 2.05
N ARG A 478 11.69 -0.15 1.91
CA ARG A 478 12.13 0.70 0.80
C ARG A 478 13.42 1.49 1.08
N ILE A 479 14.00 1.36 2.27
CA ILE A 479 15.26 2.03 2.59
C ILE A 479 16.39 1.36 1.82
N ARG A 480 17.04 2.12 0.93
CA ARG A 480 18.15 1.65 0.09
C ARG A 480 19.40 2.47 0.32
N ARG A 481 20.55 1.95 -0.14
CA ARG A 481 21.80 2.73 -0.17
C ARG A 481 21.60 3.96 -1.05
N VAL A 482 22.32 5.04 -0.71
CA VAL A 482 22.37 6.22 -1.55
C VAL A 482 23.00 5.83 -2.89
N SER A 483 22.34 6.22 -3.97
CA SER A 483 22.75 5.99 -5.34
C SER A 483 23.28 7.28 -5.95
N VAL A 484 24.05 7.19 -7.04
CA VAL A 484 24.55 8.40 -7.71
C VAL A 484 23.40 9.26 -8.24
N GLU A 485 22.28 8.62 -8.58
CA GLU A 485 21.08 9.27 -9.06
C GLU A 485 20.45 10.18 -8.00
N ASP A 486 20.52 9.78 -6.72
CA ASP A 486 20.03 10.62 -5.62
C ASP A 486 20.93 11.83 -5.38
N LEU A 487 22.23 11.70 -5.66
CA LEU A 487 23.18 12.78 -5.51
C LEU A 487 23.07 13.78 -6.66
N LEU A 488 22.83 13.30 -7.88
CA LEU A 488 22.78 14.11 -9.09
C LEU A 488 21.38 14.64 -9.41
N ARG A 489 20.37 14.26 -8.63
CA ARG A 489 19.03 14.83 -8.78
C ARG A 489 19.07 16.34 -8.55
N ARG A 490 18.31 17.03 -9.37
CA ARG A 490 17.94 18.42 -9.13
C ARG A 490 16.79 18.49 -8.12
N ASP A 491 16.44 19.71 -7.72
CA ASP A 491 15.27 19.93 -6.88
C ASP A 491 14.00 19.42 -7.58
N PRO A 492 13.21 18.55 -6.94
CA PRO A 492 12.01 17.98 -7.56
C PRO A 492 11.02 19.09 -7.94
N ALA A 493 10.66 19.16 -9.22
CA ALA A 493 9.59 20.03 -9.67
C ALA A 493 8.24 19.52 -9.14
N VAL A 494 7.42 20.43 -8.59
CA VAL A 494 6.02 20.13 -8.24
C VAL A 494 5.20 20.21 -9.53
N ILE A 495 4.93 19.04 -10.12
CA ILE A 495 4.18 18.92 -11.38
C ILE A 495 2.71 18.68 -11.02
N PRO A 496 1.76 19.51 -11.50
CA PRO A 496 0.35 19.34 -11.18
C PRO A 496 -0.28 18.18 -11.96
N ASP A 497 -1.11 17.39 -11.28
CA ASP A 497 -1.65 16.13 -11.80
C ASP A 497 -2.88 16.30 -12.69
N GLU A 498 -3.67 17.35 -12.47
CA GLU A 498 -4.95 17.58 -13.14
C GLU A 498 -4.87 17.53 -14.68
N PRO A 499 -3.91 18.22 -15.35
CA PRO A 499 -3.82 18.14 -16.81
C PRO A 499 -3.52 16.73 -17.32
N MET A 500 -2.67 15.99 -16.60
CA MET A 500 -2.29 14.62 -16.98
C MET A 500 -3.46 13.66 -16.78
N HIS A 501 -4.20 13.77 -15.68
CA HIS A 501 -5.43 12.99 -15.49
C HIS A 501 -6.45 13.28 -16.58
N ALA A 502 -6.66 14.55 -16.96
CA ALA A 502 -7.58 14.92 -18.03
C ALA A 502 -7.19 14.32 -19.41
N LEU A 503 -5.89 14.15 -19.66
CA LEU A 503 -5.39 13.50 -20.88
C LEU A 503 -5.57 11.97 -20.86
N ILE A 504 -5.42 11.32 -19.71
CA ILE A 504 -5.20 9.88 -19.61
C ILE A 504 -6.40 9.10 -19.05
N ALA A 505 -7.10 9.65 -18.06
CA ALA A 505 -8.12 8.92 -17.31
C ALA A 505 -9.24 8.38 -18.21
N GLY A 506 -9.53 7.09 -18.10
CA GLY A 506 -10.57 6.42 -18.87
C GLY A 506 -10.27 6.20 -20.36
N ARG A 507 -9.10 6.60 -20.86
CA ARG A 507 -8.73 6.51 -22.29
C ARG A 507 -7.92 5.26 -22.63
N THR A 508 -7.88 4.92 -23.91
CA THR A 508 -6.94 3.95 -24.48
C THR A 508 -5.65 4.66 -24.86
N VAL A 509 -4.52 4.21 -24.29
CA VAL A 509 -3.20 4.81 -24.53
C VAL A 509 -2.29 3.80 -25.21
N LEU A 510 -1.75 4.15 -26.38
CA LEU A 510 -0.72 3.37 -27.08
C LEU A 510 0.67 3.92 -26.74
N VAL A 511 1.57 3.03 -26.32
CA VAL A 511 2.99 3.36 -26.15
C VAL A 511 3.80 2.46 -27.08
N THR A 512 4.52 3.05 -28.03
CA THR A 512 5.48 2.30 -28.87
C THR A 512 6.84 2.29 -28.20
N GLY A 513 7.62 1.22 -28.34
CA GLY A 513 8.87 1.08 -27.59
C GLY A 513 8.58 0.86 -26.09
N ALA A 514 7.47 0.19 -25.79
CA ALA A 514 6.94 0.03 -24.43
C ALA A 514 7.86 -0.74 -23.49
N GLY A 515 8.76 -1.58 -24.03
CA GLY A 515 9.77 -2.30 -23.25
C GLY A 515 11.02 -1.47 -22.94
N GLY A 516 11.19 -0.30 -23.58
CA GLY A 516 12.32 0.60 -23.33
C GLY A 516 12.27 1.30 -21.97
N SER A 517 13.37 1.91 -21.53
CA SER A 517 13.45 2.58 -20.22
C SER A 517 12.40 3.70 -20.04
N ILE A 518 12.19 4.53 -21.06
CA ILE A 518 11.16 5.58 -21.03
C ILE A 518 9.77 5.00 -21.29
N GLY A 519 9.63 4.10 -22.26
CA GLY A 519 8.34 3.49 -22.60
C GLY A 519 7.70 2.76 -21.41
N SER A 520 8.47 1.92 -20.71
CA SER A 520 7.98 1.17 -19.55
C SER A 520 7.60 2.08 -18.38
N GLU A 521 8.35 3.15 -18.12
CA GLU A 521 7.98 4.15 -17.11
C GLU A 521 6.71 4.91 -17.50
N LEU A 522 6.58 5.33 -18.77
CA LEU A 522 5.35 5.96 -19.26
C LEU A 522 4.16 5.03 -19.04
N CYS A 523 4.28 3.75 -19.35
CA CYS A 523 3.20 2.79 -19.11
C CYS A 523 2.82 2.70 -17.63
N ARG A 524 3.81 2.70 -16.72
CA ARG A 524 3.56 2.72 -15.27
C ARG A 524 2.80 3.96 -14.81
N GLN A 525 3.20 5.13 -15.29
CA GLN A 525 2.57 6.38 -14.89
C GLN A 525 1.19 6.59 -15.54
N VAL A 526 1.02 6.15 -16.80
CA VAL A 526 -0.27 6.11 -17.48
C VAL A 526 -1.26 5.21 -16.74
N ALA A 527 -0.81 4.04 -16.26
CA ALA A 527 -1.62 3.15 -15.44
C ALA A 527 -2.03 3.82 -14.12
N ALA A 528 -1.09 4.48 -13.43
CA ALA A 528 -1.35 5.19 -12.18
C ALA A 528 -2.33 6.38 -12.35
N LEU A 529 -2.35 7.03 -13.52
CA LEU A 529 -3.27 8.11 -13.85
C LEU A 529 -4.69 7.65 -14.24
N GLY A 530 -4.94 6.33 -14.24
CA GLY A 530 -6.27 5.76 -14.45
C GLY A 530 -6.65 5.52 -15.91
N ALA A 531 -5.70 5.21 -16.79
CA ALA A 531 -6.01 4.76 -18.14
C ALA A 531 -6.94 3.54 -18.12
N ARG A 532 -7.91 3.48 -19.05
CA ARG A 532 -8.78 2.31 -19.19
C ARG A 532 -8.01 1.14 -19.76
N ARG A 533 -7.21 1.41 -20.80
CA ARG A 533 -6.46 0.41 -21.54
C ARG A 533 -5.10 0.95 -21.97
N ILE A 534 -4.07 0.12 -21.87
CA ILE A 534 -2.71 0.43 -22.31
C ILE A 534 -2.28 -0.60 -23.34
N VAL A 535 -1.97 -0.11 -24.55
CA VAL A 535 -1.42 -0.92 -25.64
C VAL A 535 0.10 -0.77 -25.60
N LEU A 536 0.78 -1.88 -25.31
CA LEU A 536 2.23 -1.96 -25.29
C LEU A 536 2.70 -2.47 -26.65
N PHE A 537 3.23 -1.60 -27.49
CA PHE A 537 3.74 -1.98 -28.81
C PHE A 537 5.27 -1.99 -28.80
N GLU A 538 5.88 -3.16 -28.98
CA GLU A 538 7.32 -3.35 -28.83
C GLU A 538 7.82 -4.47 -29.75
N GLN A 539 9.02 -4.30 -30.32
CA GLN A 539 9.63 -5.31 -31.17
C GLN A 539 10.34 -6.38 -30.33
N ALA A 540 10.97 -5.95 -29.22
CA ALA A 540 11.70 -6.83 -28.34
C ALA A 540 10.77 -7.61 -27.40
N GLU A 541 10.64 -8.93 -27.66
CA GLU A 541 9.77 -9.84 -26.91
C GLU A 541 10.02 -9.81 -25.40
N THR A 542 11.27 -9.98 -24.97
CA THR A 542 11.61 -10.08 -23.53
C THR A 542 11.32 -8.78 -22.75
N PRO A 543 11.74 -7.58 -23.21
CA PRO A 543 11.31 -6.32 -22.59
C PRO A 543 9.79 -6.15 -22.53
N LEU A 544 9.06 -6.55 -23.57
CA LEU A 544 7.60 -6.48 -23.59
C LEU A 544 6.96 -7.39 -22.52
N PHE A 545 7.47 -8.63 -22.39
CA PHE A 545 7.00 -9.58 -21.37
C PHE A 545 7.13 -8.99 -19.97
N TYR A 546 8.29 -8.43 -19.62
CA TYR A 546 8.50 -7.84 -18.29
C TYR A 546 7.61 -6.62 -18.03
N ALA A 547 7.41 -5.78 -19.06
CA ALA A 547 6.50 -4.63 -18.95
C ALA A 547 5.04 -5.07 -18.71
N ASP A 548 4.56 -6.09 -19.45
CA ASP A 548 3.22 -6.65 -19.26
C ASP A 548 3.03 -7.28 -17.87
N GLU A 549 3.98 -8.13 -17.45
CA GLU A 549 3.94 -8.79 -16.13
C GLU A 549 3.90 -7.77 -14.99
N GLU A 550 4.74 -6.73 -15.07
CA GLU A 550 4.78 -5.69 -14.05
C GLU A 550 3.45 -4.94 -13.97
N LEU A 551 2.89 -4.50 -15.10
CA LEU A 551 1.65 -3.72 -15.11
C LEU A 551 0.47 -4.54 -14.60
N ARG A 552 0.32 -5.80 -15.04
CA ARG A 552 -0.76 -6.69 -14.57
C ARG A 552 -0.68 -6.95 -13.07
N ARG A 553 0.54 -7.11 -12.53
CA ARG A 553 0.76 -7.35 -11.11
C ARG A 553 0.41 -6.13 -10.25
N ARG A 554 0.74 -4.93 -10.72
CA ARG A 554 0.58 -3.68 -9.95
C ARG A 554 -0.77 -3.01 -10.13
N PHE A 555 -1.38 -3.14 -11.31
CA PHE A 555 -2.57 -2.39 -11.70
C PHE A 555 -3.68 -3.31 -12.20
N ALA A 556 -4.36 -4.01 -11.29
CA ALA A 556 -5.38 -5.01 -11.62
C ALA A 556 -6.62 -4.46 -12.36
N ARG A 557 -6.83 -3.14 -12.36
CA ARG A 557 -7.98 -2.47 -12.98
C ARG A 557 -7.72 -1.98 -14.41
N VAL A 558 -6.47 -1.98 -14.87
CA VAL A 558 -6.09 -1.47 -16.19
C VAL A 558 -6.03 -2.64 -17.18
N GLU A 559 -6.70 -2.51 -18.32
CA GLU A 559 -6.57 -3.49 -19.40
C GLU A 559 -5.22 -3.33 -20.11
N VAL A 560 -4.42 -4.39 -20.19
CA VAL A 560 -3.11 -4.36 -20.85
C VAL A 560 -3.15 -5.22 -22.10
N ALA A 561 -2.75 -4.64 -23.24
CA ALA A 561 -2.64 -5.31 -24.54
C ALA A 561 -1.17 -5.31 -25.01
N PRO A 562 -0.40 -6.37 -24.72
CA PRO A 562 0.97 -6.51 -25.22
C PRO A 562 0.95 -6.99 -26.68
N ILE A 563 1.55 -6.20 -27.57
CA ILE A 563 1.61 -6.48 -29.01
C ILE A 563 3.06 -6.43 -29.46
N ILE A 564 3.53 -7.57 -29.97
CA ILE A 564 4.85 -7.66 -30.61
C ILE A 564 4.71 -7.10 -32.03
N GLY A 565 5.53 -6.12 -32.38
CA GLY A 565 5.55 -5.57 -33.72
C GLY A 565 6.63 -4.53 -33.97
N ASP A 566 6.94 -4.32 -35.25
CA ASP A 566 7.88 -3.32 -35.72
C ASP A 566 7.12 -2.06 -36.16
N VAL A 567 7.58 -0.88 -35.73
CA VAL A 567 6.98 0.40 -36.12
C VAL A 567 7.16 0.71 -37.60
N THR A 568 8.08 0.04 -38.28
CA THR A 568 8.32 0.17 -39.72
C THR A 568 7.36 -0.66 -40.57
N ASP A 569 6.64 -1.63 -39.98
CA ASP A 569 5.62 -2.44 -40.67
C ASP A 569 4.29 -1.69 -40.68
N GLU A 570 3.99 -1.04 -41.81
CA GLU A 570 2.74 -0.30 -42.05
C GLU A 570 1.49 -1.15 -41.82
N GLY A 571 1.51 -2.42 -42.18
CA GLY A 571 0.39 -3.33 -42.01
C GLY A 571 0.18 -3.68 -40.54
N ALA A 572 1.25 -3.93 -39.79
CA ALA A 572 1.17 -4.20 -38.36
C ALA A 572 0.65 -2.99 -37.59
N VAL A 573 1.21 -1.81 -37.85
CA VAL A 573 0.77 -0.56 -37.20
C VAL A 573 -0.70 -0.29 -37.53
N SER A 574 -1.10 -0.38 -38.80
CA SER A 574 -2.50 -0.15 -39.20
C SER A 574 -3.48 -1.08 -38.46
N ARG A 575 -3.15 -2.38 -38.34
CA ARG A 575 -3.98 -3.33 -37.58
C ARG A 575 -4.11 -2.94 -36.10
N VAL A 576 -3.05 -2.45 -35.47
CA VAL A 576 -3.10 -1.99 -34.07
C VAL A 576 -4.04 -0.80 -33.92
N PHE A 577 -3.95 0.19 -34.81
CA PHE A 577 -4.83 1.36 -34.77
C PHE A 577 -6.30 0.98 -35.03
N GLU A 578 -6.56 0.06 -35.96
CA GLU A 578 -7.92 -0.42 -36.27
C GLU A 578 -8.55 -1.21 -35.10
N GLN A 579 -7.77 -2.09 -34.47
CA GLN A 579 -8.23 -2.99 -33.41
C GLN A 579 -8.37 -2.28 -32.07
N GLU A 580 -7.34 -1.51 -31.68
CA GLU A 580 -7.24 -0.94 -30.34
C GLU A 580 -7.80 0.48 -30.25
N ARG A 581 -7.87 1.21 -31.37
CA ARG A 581 -8.39 2.59 -31.47
C ARG A 581 -7.87 3.50 -30.35
N PRO A 582 -6.56 3.77 -30.31
CA PRO A 582 -5.96 4.58 -29.25
C PRO A 582 -6.44 6.03 -29.29
N ASP A 583 -6.69 6.62 -28.13
CA ASP A 583 -7.03 8.05 -27.98
C ASP A 583 -5.76 8.91 -27.85
N VAL A 584 -4.69 8.33 -27.28
CA VAL A 584 -3.41 8.99 -27.02
C VAL A 584 -2.28 8.06 -27.42
N VAL A 585 -1.25 8.60 -28.09
CA VAL A 585 -0.07 7.84 -28.52
C VAL A 585 1.20 8.49 -27.96
N PHE A 586 2.01 7.70 -27.25
CA PHE A 586 3.38 8.07 -26.89
C PHE A 586 4.35 7.27 -27.78
N HIS A 587 5.04 7.96 -28.67
CA HIS A 587 6.00 7.34 -29.57
C HIS A 587 7.41 7.36 -28.97
N ALA A 588 7.79 6.26 -28.30
CA ALA A 588 9.11 6.08 -27.66
C ALA A 588 10.04 5.10 -28.40
N ALA A 589 9.59 4.51 -29.52
CA ALA A 589 10.38 3.55 -30.29
C ALA A 589 11.43 4.27 -31.13
N ALA A 590 12.71 3.96 -30.91
CA ALA A 590 13.82 4.50 -31.69
C ALA A 590 15.11 3.72 -31.42
N GLN A 591 16.04 3.76 -32.37
CA GLN A 591 17.45 3.49 -32.11
C GLN A 591 18.12 4.74 -31.55
N LYS A 592 18.75 4.61 -30.37
CA LYS A 592 19.30 5.73 -29.60
C LYS A 592 20.83 5.78 -29.48
N HIS A 593 21.52 4.69 -29.79
CA HIS A 593 22.96 4.57 -29.56
C HIS A 593 23.75 5.23 -30.69
N VAL A 594 24.32 6.42 -30.43
CA VAL A 594 25.07 7.21 -31.42
C VAL A 594 26.10 6.36 -32.17
N SER A 595 26.98 5.65 -31.46
CA SER A 595 28.03 4.85 -32.09
C SER A 595 27.49 3.71 -32.97
N LEU A 596 26.36 3.10 -32.59
CA LEU A 596 25.75 2.05 -33.40
C LEU A 596 25.03 2.65 -34.61
N SER A 597 24.41 3.81 -34.46
CA SER A 597 23.74 4.53 -35.55
C SER A 597 24.70 5.06 -36.61
N GLU A 598 25.92 5.45 -36.22
CA GLU A 598 26.96 5.85 -37.18
C GLU A 598 27.39 4.68 -38.10
N ILE A 599 27.37 3.46 -37.59
CA ILE A 599 27.72 2.24 -38.33
C ILE A 599 26.52 1.72 -39.13
N ASN A 600 25.31 1.83 -38.57
CA ASN A 600 24.09 1.27 -39.13
C ASN A 600 23.16 2.37 -39.66
N VAL A 601 23.69 3.21 -40.58
CA VAL A 601 22.99 4.39 -41.09
C VAL A 601 21.62 4.05 -41.71
N PRO A 602 21.52 3.11 -42.67
CA PRO A 602 20.24 2.81 -43.30
C PRO A 602 19.20 2.28 -42.31
N THR A 603 19.59 1.34 -41.44
CA THR A 603 18.70 0.78 -40.40
C THR A 603 18.22 1.85 -39.42
N THR A 604 19.09 2.79 -39.04
CA THR A 604 18.71 3.91 -38.16
C THR A 604 17.70 4.82 -38.84
N VAL A 605 17.91 5.16 -40.11
CA VAL A 605 16.98 5.96 -40.91
C VAL A 605 15.62 5.28 -41.02
N LEU A 606 15.58 3.99 -41.37
CA LEU A 606 14.32 3.25 -41.48
C LEU A 606 13.60 3.19 -40.12
N THR A 607 14.30 2.86 -39.04
CA THR A 607 13.65 2.76 -37.72
C THR A 607 13.15 4.12 -37.21
N ASN A 608 14.01 5.15 -37.25
CA ASN A 608 13.72 6.43 -36.62
C ASN A 608 12.86 7.35 -37.49
N ILE A 609 12.99 7.31 -38.82
CA ILE A 609 12.23 8.18 -39.73
C ILE A 609 11.00 7.44 -40.26
N ARG A 610 11.16 6.32 -40.96
CA ARG A 610 10.01 5.56 -41.47
C ARG A 610 9.12 5.09 -40.33
N GLY A 611 9.68 4.52 -39.26
CA GLY A 611 8.90 4.12 -38.09
C GLY A 611 8.08 5.28 -37.50
N THR A 612 8.66 6.47 -37.39
CA THR A 612 7.93 7.67 -36.95
C THR A 612 6.82 8.05 -37.94
N ARG A 613 7.10 8.04 -39.25
CA ARG A 613 6.12 8.36 -40.31
C ARG A 613 4.91 7.47 -40.21
N VAL A 614 5.13 6.16 -40.20
CA VAL A 614 4.07 5.14 -40.20
C VAL A 614 3.15 5.30 -39.00
N VAL A 615 3.70 5.49 -37.80
CA VAL A 615 2.90 5.65 -36.58
C VAL A 615 2.20 7.01 -36.55
N ALA A 616 2.88 8.10 -36.92
CA ALA A 616 2.31 9.44 -36.93
C ALA A 616 1.16 9.58 -37.95
N GLU A 617 1.34 9.06 -39.17
CA GLU A 617 0.29 9.06 -40.19
C GLU A 617 -0.89 8.19 -39.79
N SER A 618 -0.65 7.03 -39.18
CA SER A 618 -1.72 6.16 -38.67
C SER A 618 -2.50 6.83 -37.54
N ALA A 619 -1.82 7.57 -36.66
CA ALA A 619 -2.44 8.39 -35.62
C ALA A 619 -3.29 9.52 -36.21
N ALA A 620 -2.78 10.23 -37.23
CA ALA A 620 -3.53 11.28 -37.92
C ALA A 620 -4.78 10.73 -38.61
N ARG A 621 -4.66 9.64 -39.37
CA ARG A 621 -5.79 8.96 -40.05
C ARG A 621 -6.85 8.46 -39.06
N SER A 622 -6.44 8.00 -37.88
CA SER A 622 -7.35 7.46 -36.86
C SER A 622 -7.98 8.53 -35.96
N GLY A 623 -7.60 9.80 -36.13
CA GLY A 623 -8.14 10.90 -35.32
C GLY A 623 -7.73 10.87 -33.85
N VAL A 624 -6.51 10.39 -33.56
CA VAL A 624 -5.94 10.38 -32.19
C VAL A 624 -6.00 11.77 -31.58
N ALA A 625 -6.47 11.90 -30.34
CA ALA A 625 -6.60 13.20 -29.67
C ALA A 625 -5.24 13.86 -29.41
N ALA A 626 -4.23 13.08 -29.03
CA ALA A 626 -2.87 13.55 -28.80
C ALA A 626 -1.80 12.54 -29.21
N PHE A 627 -0.85 12.97 -30.04
CA PHE A 627 0.35 12.24 -30.40
C PHE A 627 1.58 12.92 -29.81
N ILE A 628 2.33 12.22 -28.98
CA ILE A 628 3.51 12.73 -28.28
C ILE A 628 4.75 12.04 -28.85
N PHE A 629 5.59 12.82 -29.53
CA PHE A 629 6.88 12.37 -30.04
C PHE A 629 7.99 12.63 -29.02
N ILE A 630 8.64 11.56 -28.58
CA ILE A 630 9.76 11.63 -27.64
C ILE A 630 11.04 11.91 -28.43
N SER A 631 11.56 13.13 -28.33
CA SER A 631 12.80 13.58 -28.95
C SER A 631 13.93 13.72 -27.93
N THR A 632 15.08 14.25 -28.35
CA THR A 632 16.32 14.33 -27.57
C THR A 632 17.05 15.64 -27.84
N ASP A 633 17.84 16.09 -26.88
CA ASP A 633 18.84 17.17 -27.05
C ASP A 633 19.73 16.97 -28.29
N LYS A 634 20.07 15.73 -28.66
CA LYS A 634 20.89 15.41 -29.84
C LYS A 634 20.24 15.74 -31.18
N ALA A 635 18.93 16.03 -31.21
CA ALA A 635 18.25 16.54 -32.39
C ALA A 635 18.56 18.02 -32.66
N VAL A 636 19.13 18.72 -31.67
CA VAL A 636 19.55 20.12 -31.77
C VAL A 636 20.91 20.20 -32.42
N ASP A 637 20.99 20.93 -33.55
CA ASP A 637 22.20 21.12 -34.36
C ASP A 637 23.01 19.81 -34.51
N PRO A 638 22.38 18.75 -35.07
CA PRO A 638 22.84 17.38 -34.88
C PRO A 638 24.19 17.10 -35.55
N SER A 639 25.12 16.51 -34.79
CA SER A 639 26.44 16.06 -35.27
C SER A 639 26.50 14.56 -35.58
N SER A 640 25.40 13.83 -35.38
CA SER A 640 25.33 12.37 -35.55
C SER A 640 24.12 11.96 -36.36
N VAL A 641 24.19 10.76 -36.97
CA VAL A 641 23.06 10.13 -37.68
C VAL A 641 21.85 9.98 -36.76
N MET A 642 22.07 9.55 -35.52
CA MET A 642 20.98 9.40 -34.54
C MET A 642 20.28 10.74 -34.29
N GLY A 643 21.06 11.80 -34.01
CA GLY A 643 20.52 13.15 -33.83
C GLY A 643 19.78 13.67 -35.07
N ALA A 644 20.39 13.51 -36.24
CA ALA A 644 19.84 13.94 -37.52
C ALA A 644 18.50 13.26 -37.83
N THR A 645 18.39 11.94 -37.62
CA THR A 645 17.11 11.23 -37.81
C THR A 645 16.01 11.70 -36.86
N LYS A 646 16.35 12.05 -35.61
CA LYS A 646 15.36 12.61 -34.67
C LYS A 646 14.93 14.02 -35.10
N ARG A 647 15.84 14.85 -35.59
CA ARG A 647 15.51 16.18 -36.14
C ARG A 647 14.58 16.09 -37.36
N VAL A 648 14.85 15.18 -38.30
CA VAL A 648 13.92 14.91 -39.42
C VAL A 648 12.57 14.42 -38.89
N GLY A 649 12.57 13.54 -37.89
CA GLY A 649 11.36 13.07 -37.22
C GLY A 649 10.52 14.20 -36.59
N GLU A 650 11.15 15.23 -35.99
CA GLU A 650 10.44 16.41 -35.47
C GLU A 650 9.72 17.17 -36.59
N ASN A 651 10.40 17.41 -37.71
CA ASN A 651 9.83 18.12 -38.85
C ASN A 651 8.68 17.32 -39.49
N LEU A 652 8.87 16.01 -39.62
CA LEU A 652 7.86 15.07 -40.11
C LEU A 652 6.60 15.08 -39.22
N VAL A 653 6.76 14.94 -37.90
CA VAL A 653 5.64 14.93 -36.95
C VAL A 653 4.83 16.22 -37.01
N ARG A 654 5.49 17.37 -37.15
CA ARG A 654 4.83 18.67 -37.35
C ARG A 654 4.04 18.68 -38.67
N SER A 655 4.68 18.31 -39.77
CA SER A 655 4.06 18.26 -41.09
C SER A 655 2.85 17.32 -41.16
N VAL A 656 2.93 16.15 -40.52
CA VAL A 656 1.80 15.19 -40.47
C VAL A 656 0.66 15.76 -39.63
N GLY A 657 0.98 16.39 -38.50
CA GLY A 657 -0.04 16.95 -37.63
C GLY A 657 -0.75 18.17 -38.22
N ASP A 658 -0.11 18.96 -39.09
CA ASP A 658 -0.75 20.08 -39.80
C ASP A 658 -1.91 19.62 -40.70
N ALA A 659 -1.87 18.37 -41.16
CA ALA A 659 -2.94 17.72 -41.94
C ALA A 659 -3.96 16.95 -41.07
N GLY A 660 -3.72 16.84 -39.76
CA GLY A 660 -4.53 16.06 -38.82
C GLY A 660 -5.51 16.91 -37.99
N VAL A 661 -6.40 16.24 -37.26
CA VAL A 661 -7.38 16.89 -36.35
C VAL A 661 -6.88 16.93 -34.90
N GLY A 662 -5.97 16.02 -34.54
CA GLY A 662 -5.39 15.90 -33.20
C GLY A 662 -4.17 16.79 -32.97
N ARG A 663 -3.69 16.86 -31.72
CA ARG A 663 -2.46 17.61 -31.40
C ARG A 663 -1.22 16.73 -31.50
N PHE A 664 -0.22 17.20 -32.24
CA PHE A 664 1.09 16.57 -32.35
C PHE A 664 2.10 17.38 -31.57
N VAL A 665 2.65 16.79 -30.50
CA VAL A 665 3.52 17.45 -29.53
C VAL A 665 4.87 16.77 -29.53
N ILE A 666 5.94 17.57 -29.55
CA ILE A 666 7.32 17.10 -29.51
C ILE A 666 7.90 17.43 -28.14
N VAL A 667 8.61 16.49 -27.53
CA VAL A 667 9.25 16.70 -26.23
C VAL A 667 10.74 16.35 -26.31
N ARG A 668 11.62 17.35 -26.15
CA ARG A 668 13.07 17.18 -26.07
C ARG A 668 13.54 17.14 -24.62
N PHE A 669 14.49 16.27 -24.35
CA PHE A 669 15.20 16.19 -23.07
C PHE A 669 16.59 15.57 -23.25
N GLY A 670 17.42 15.70 -22.23
CA GLY A 670 18.77 15.15 -22.23
C GLY A 670 18.86 13.71 -21.75
N ASN A 671 19.98 13.35 -21.14
CA ASN A 671 20.21 11.99 -20.67
C ASN A 671 19.31 11.67 -19.47
N VAL A 672 18.97 10.39 -19.35
CA VAL A 672 18.13 9.87 -18.28
C VAL A 672 18.92 8.85 -17.48
N MET A 673 18.97 9.07 -16.16
CA MET A 673 19.73 8.26 -15.22
C MET A 673 19.16 6.85 -15.11
N GLY A 674 20.02 5.83 -15.08
CA GLY A 674 19.60 4.42 -14.98
C GLY A 674 18.90 3.88 -16.23
N SER A 675 18.97 4.58 -17.36
CA SER A 675 18.48 4.04 -18.64
C SER A 675 19.39 2.92 -19.16
N GLN A 676 18.80 1.95 -19.85
CA GLN A 676 19.51 0.77 -20.40
C GLN A 676 20.62 1.20 -21.35
N GLY A 677 21.82 0.63 -21.17
CA GLY A 677 23.00 0.95 -21.98
C GLY A 677 23.53 2.37 -21.79
N SER A 678 23.26 3.00 -20.63
CA SER A 678 23.76 4.34 -20.30
C SER A 678 25.18 4.31 -19.73
N VAL A 679 25.83 5.48 -19.73
CA VAL A 679 27.17 5.65 -19.15
C VAL A 679 27.25 5.25 -17.68
N VAL A 680 26.18 5.46 -16.91
CA VAL A 680 26.10 5.10 -15.49
C VAL A 680 26.14 3.57 -15.31
N GLU A 681 25.43 2.83 -16.16
CA GLU A 681 25.42 1.37 -16.15
C GLU A 681 26.79 0.82 -16.54
N LEU A 682 27.42 1.39 -17.57
CA LEU A 682 28.77 1.03 -17.99
C LEU A 682 29.80 1.27 -16.87
N PHE A 683 29.75 2.42 -16.21
CA PHE A 683 30.66 2.72 -15.10
C PHE A 683 30.46 1.76 -13.93
N ARG A 684 29.22 1.40 -13.60
CA ARG A 684 28.93 0.39 -12.57
C ARG A 684 29.55 -0.96 -12.90
N GLN A 685 29.43 -1.41 -14.15
CA GLN A 685 30.05 -2.66 -14.60
C GLN A 685 31.57 -2.58 -14.51
N GLN A 686 32.18 -1.53 -15.06
CA GLN A 686 33.63 -1.31 -14.99
C GLN A 686 34.15 -1.27 -13.57
N ILE A 687 33.44 -0.61 -12.65
CA ILE A 687 33.81 -0.55 -11.24
C ILE A 687 33.69 -1.94 -10.59
N ALA A 688 32.62 -2.67 -10.86
CA ALA A 688 32.42 -4.03 -10.35
C ALA A 688 33.50 -5.00 -10.85
N ASP A 689 33.99 -4.80 -12.08
CA ASP A 689 35.08 -5.58 -12.69
C ASP A 689 36.49 -5.15 -12.20
N GLY A 690 36.58 -4.13 -11.34
CA GLY A 690 37.83 -3.64 -10.75
C GLY A 690 38.52 -2.51 -11.52
N GLY A 691 37.86 -1.93 -12.52
CA GLY A 691 38.36 -0.83 -13.34
C GLY A 691 39.24 -1.25 -14.52
N PRO A 692 39.77 -0.29 -15.30
CA PRO A 692 39.59 1.15 -15.16
C PRO A 692 38.23 1.65 -15.65
N VAL A 693 37.81 2.83 -15.17
CA VAL A 693 36.62 3.51 -15.70
C VAL A 693 37.01 4.35 -16.92
N THR A 694 36.32 4.16 -18.04
CA THR A 694 36.66 4.82 -19.31
C THR A 694 35.86 6.10 -19.52
N ILE A 695 36.55 7.22 -19.71
CA ILE A 695 35.93 8.54 -19.93
C ILE A 695 36.30 9.02 -21.33
N THR A 696 35.30 9.42 -22.11
CA THR A 696 35.52 9.91 -23.48
C THR A 696 36.44 11.14 -23.50
N HIS A 697 36.15 12.16 -22.68
CA HIS A 697 36.94 13.39 -22.60
C HIS A 697 36.81 14.05 -21.22
N PRO A 698 37.87 14.65 -20.65
CA PRO A 698 37.85 15.25 -19.30
C PRO A 698 36.85 16.40 -19.13
N ASN A 699 36.60 17.16 -20.21
CA ASN A 699 35.67 18.30 -20.20
C ASN A 699 34.25 17.95 -20.67
N MET A 700 33.94 16.67 -20.91
CA MET A 700 32.63 16.27 -21.41
C MET A 700 31.54 16.51 -20.35
N THR A 701 30.44 17.14 -20.77
CA THR A 701 29.28 17.39 -19.91
C THR A 701 27.99 16.83 -20.50
N ARG A 702 27.07 16.41 -19.64
CA ARG A 702 25.72 15.97 -20.04
C ARG A 702 24.67 16.44 -19.04
N TYR A 703 23.48 16.69 -19.54
CA TYR A 703 22.29 16.94 -18.73
C TYR A 703 21.69 15.64 -18.25
N PHE A 704 21.25 15.57 -17.00
CA PHE A 704 20.64 14.37 -16.42
C PHE A 704 19.33 14.65 -15.70
N MET A 705 18.42 13.68 -15.78
CA MET A 705 17.15 13.64 -15.07
C MET A 705 16.83 12.19 -14.69
N THR A 706 15.96 11.95 -13.70
CA THR A 706 15.49 10.59 -13.40
C THR A 706 14.48 10.09 -14.44
N ILE A 707 14.34 8.78 -14.60
CA ILE A 707 13.37 8.18 -15.53
C ILE A 707 11.95 8.61 -15.16
N SER A 708 11.59 8.52 -13.89
CA SER A 708 10.25 8.89 -13.40
C SER A 708 9.94 10.37 -13.59
N GLU A 709 10.90 11.26 -13.36
CA GLU A 709 10.71 12.69 -13.62
C GLU A 709 10.56 12.99 -15.11
N ALA A 710 11.41 12.40 -15.97
CA ALA A 710 11.33 12.58 -17.42
C ALA A 710 9.98 12.12 -17.97
N ALA A 711 9.53 10.93 -17.60
CA ALA A 711 8.23 10.41 -18.02
C ALA A 711 7.06 11.27 -17.52
N ARG A 712 7.13 11.77 -16.27
CA ARG A 712 6.10 12.68 -15.71
C ARG A 712 6.03 13.98 -16.48
N LEU A 713 7.16 14.56 -16.83
CA LEU A 713 7.24 15.79 -17.61
C LEU A 713 6.82 15.58 -19.08
N ILE A 714 7.11 14.43 -19.68
CA ILE A 714 6.61 14.05 -21.01
C ILE A 714 5.07 13.97 -21.00
N LEU A 715 4.48 13.31 -19.99
CA LEU A 715 3.03 13.25 -19.81
C LEU A 715 2.43 14.65 -19.65
N PHE A 716 3.07 15.48 -18.83
CA PHE A 716 2.64 16.86 -18.62
C PHE A 716 2.71 17.69 -19.90
N ALA A 717 3.82 17.64 -20.63
CA ALA A 717 3.98 18.32 -21.90
C ALA A 717 2.95 17.85 -22.94
N GLY A 718 2.65 16.55 -22.99
CA GLY A 718 1.59 16.00 -23.83
C GLY A 718 0.19 16.49 -23.43
N ALA A 719 -0.04 16.75 -22.14
CA ALA A 719 -1.32 17.21 -21.60
C ALA A 719 -1.62 18.67 -21.94
N ILE A 720 -0.61 19.55 -21.82
CA ILE A 720 -0.77 21.00 -22.05
C ILE A 720 -0.34 21.46 -23.44
N GLY A 721 0.43 20.64 -24.15
CA GLY A 721 1.01 20.98 -25.43
C GLY A 721 -0.05 21.29 -26.48
N LYS A 722 0.22 22.33 -27.26
CA LYS A 722 -0.55 22.67 -28.45
C LYS A 722 0.02 21.90 -29.65
N HIS A 723 -0.78 21.80 -30.71
CA HIS A 723 -0.32 21.23 -31.97
C HIS A 723 0.96 21.95 -32.47
N GLY A 724 1.94 21.19 -32.93
CA GLY A 724 3.21 21.67 -33.47
C GLY A 724 4.20 22.19 -32.41
N ALA A 725 3.85 22.17 -31.13
CA ALA A 725 4.72 22.67 -30.07
C ALA A 725 5.93 21.75 -29.83
N ILE A 726 7.13 22.35 -29.77
CA ILE A 726 8.37 21.69 -29.36
C ILE A 726 8.63 22.08 -27.92
N HIS A 727 8.27 21.19 -26.99
CA HIS A 727 8.57 21.36 -25.58
C HIS A 727 9.98 20.88 -25.27
N VAL A 728 10.70 21.65 -24.47
CA VAL A 728 12.04 21.32 -24.00
C VAL A 728 11.99 21.22 -22.49
N LEU A 729 12.30 20.04 -21.95
CA LEU A 729 12.35 19.87 -20.49
C LEU A 729 13.50 20.71 -19.95
N ASN A 730 13.23 21.52 -18.92
CA ASN A 730 14.30 22.19 -18.22
C ASN A 730 15.16 21.11 -17.55
N MET A 731 16.43 20.98 -17.94
CA MET A 731 17.30 19.92 -17.43
C MET A 731 18.15 20.34 -16.23
N GLY A 732 18.06 21.60 -15.77
CA GLY A 732 18.96 22.14 -14.76
C GLY A 732 20.39 22.35 -15.29
N GLN A 733 21.38 22.13 -14.44
CA GLN A 733 22.79 22.36 -14.77
C GLN A 733 23.43 21.10 -15.40
N PRO A 734 24.32 21.25 -16.39
CA PRO A 734 25.04 20.13 -16.98
C PRO A 734 26.05 19.56 -15.98
N ILE A 735 26.25 18.25 -16.01
CA ILE A 735 27.14 17.51 -15.11
C ILE A 735 28.35 17.02 -15.90
N ARG A 736 29.56 17.23 -15.36
CA ARG A 736 30.77 16.67 -15.96
C ARG A 736 30.80 15.16 -15.78
N ILE A 737 31.05 14.42 -16.86
CA ILE A 737 31.08 12.95 -16.84
C ILE A 737 32.19 12.42 -15.91
N ILE A 738 33.30 13.15 -15.79
CA ILE A 738 34.37 12.81 -14.85
C ILE A 738 33.94 12.91 -13.38
N ASP A 739 33.11 13.88 -13.02
CA ASP A 739 32.62 14.03 -11.65
C ASP A 739 31.59 12.93 -11.33
N LEU A 740 30.74 12.59 -12.31
CA LEU A 740 29.84 11.43 -12.22
C LEU A 740 30.63 10.13 -11.97
N ALA A 741 31.70 9.89 -12.72
CA ALA A 741 32.55 8.71 -12.57
C ALA A 741 33.18 8.65 -11.16
N ARG A 742 33.75 9.77 -10.69
CA ARG A 742 34.34 9.87 -9.34
C ARG A 742 33.32 9.60 -8.24
N GLU A 743 32.11 10.13 -8.37
CA GLU A 743 31.08 9.94 -7.36
C GLU A 743 30.57 8.49 -7.34
N LEU A 744 30.47 7.84 -8.51
CA LEU A 744 30.18 6.41 -8.60
C LEU A 744 31.26 5.56 -7.93
N ILE A 745 32.54 5.83 -8.21
CA ILE A 745 33.66 5.14 -7.56
C ILE A 745 33.56 5.32 -6.03
N ARG A 746 33.34 6.55 -5.57
CA ARG A 746 33.23 6.87 -4.14
C ARG A 746 32.08 6.14 -3.44
N LEU A 747 30.94 5.98 -4.10
CA LEU A 747 29.78 5.26 -3.55
C LEU A 747 29.93 3.73 -3.62
N SER A 748 30.69 3.23 -4.59
CA SER A 748 30.81 1.80 -4.88
C SER A 748 32.00 1.12 -4.21
N VAL A 749 33.10 1.84 -3.96
CA VAL A 749 34.34 1.28 -3.40
C VAL A 749 34.45 1.62 -1.90
N PRO A 750 34.55 0.62 -1.01
CA PRO A 750 34.80 0.84 0.42
C PRO A 750 36.10 1.60 0.70
N TYR A 751 36.11 2.36 1.80
CA TYR A 751 37.30 3.11 2.23
C TYR A 751 38.49 2.17 2.50
N GLY A 752 39.61 2.38 1.81
CA GLY A 752 40.83 1.59 1.96
C GLY A 752 41.04 0.46 0.93
N GLU A 753 40.12 0.28 -0.03
CA GLU A 753 40.29 -0.64 -1.17
C GLU A 753 40.97 0.02 -2.39
N LYS A 754 41.36 -0.80 -3.39
CA LYS A 754 42.18 -0.42 -4.55
C LYS A 754 41.69 0.85 -5.27
N ASP A 755 42.65 1.68 -5.72
CA ASP A 755 42.39 2.89 -6.50
C ASP A 755 41.90 2.53 -7.91
N ILE A 756 40.67 2.92 -8.26
CA ILE A 756 40.11 2.71 -9.60
C ILE A 756 40.57 3.84 -10.52
N HIS A 757 41.43 3.51 -11.47
CA HIS A 757 41.97 4.49 -12.41
C HIS A 757 40.93 4.97 -13.43
N LEU A 758 41.03 6.25 -13.80
CA LEU A 758 40.28 6.86 -14.90
C LEU A 758 41.14 6.86 -16.16
N VAL A 759 40.62 6.31 -17.26
CA VAL A 759 41.32 6.25 -18.56
C VAL A 759 40.55 7.07 -19.59
N TYR A 760 41.24 7.95 -20.30
CA TYR A 760 40.64 8.76 -21.36
C TYR A 760 40.71 8.05 -22.71
N THR A 761 39.58 7.90 -23.40
CA THR A 761 39.49 7.14 -24.66
C THR A 761 39.38 8.01 -25.91
N GLY A 762 39.18 9.32 -25.76
CA GLY A 762 38.95 10.25 -26.88
C GLY A 762 37.49 10.28 -27.34
N LEU A 763 37.12 11.34 -28.06
CA LEU A 763 35.78 11.55 -28.63
C LEU A 763 35.47 10.52 -29.71
N ARG A 764 34.26 9.97 -29.69
CA ARG A 764 33.76 9.07 -30.73
C ARG A 764 33.11 9.86 -31.86
N PRO A 765 33.06 9.31 -33.09
CA PRO A 765 32.36 9.95 -34.21
C PRO A 765 30.92 10.35 -33.84
N GLY A 766 30.57 11.60 -34.16
CA GLY A 766 29.24 12.17 -33.93
C GLY A 766 28.94 12.61 -32.49
N GLU A 767 29.85 12.40 -31.52
CA GLU A 767 29.66 12.86 -30.14
C GLU A 767 30.02 14.34 -29.94
N LYS A 768 29.14 15.08 -29.27
CA LYS A 768 29.41 16.46 -28.82
C LYS A 768 30.13 16.49 -27.47
N MET A 769 30.95 17.52 -27.23
CA MET A 769 31.53 17.79 -25.91
C MET A 769 30.45 18.15 -24.89
N THR A 770 29.52 19.01 -25.31
CA THR A 770 28.39 19.53 -24.55
C THR A 770 27.16 19.48 -25.46
N GLU A 771 26.04 19.02 -24.94
CA GLU A 771 24.78 19.01 -25.68
C GLU A 771 24.08 20.37 -25.53
N GLU A 772 23.32 20.77 -26.56
CA GLU A 772 22.52 21.99 -26.57
C GLU A 772 21.04 21.65 -26.42
N LEU A 773 20.26 22.55 -25.82
CA LEU A 773 18.80 22.35 -25.64
C LEU A 773 17.95 23.10 -26.67
N PHE A 774 18.53 24.09 -27.35
CA PHE A 774 17.88 24.95 -28.34
C PHE A 774 18.84 25.15 -29.51
N ALA A 775 18.32 25.06 -30.74
CA ALA A 775 19.13 25.30 -31.93
C ALA A 775 19.44 26.80 -32.08
N ALA A 776 20.51 27.13 -32.80
CA ALA A 776 20.90 28.53 -33.02
C ALA A 776 19.78 29.39 -33.66
N ASN A 777 18.90 28.77 -34.45
CA ASN A 777 17.78 29.43 -35.13
C ASN A 777 16.43 29.31 -34.39
N GLU A 778 16.40 28.75 -33.19
CA GLU A 778 15.18 28.58 -32.40
C GLU A 778 15.07 29.66 -31.32
N GLU A 779 13.89 30.27 -31.20
CA GLU A 779 13.62 31.16 -30.09
C GLU A 779 13.23 30.35 -28.86
N ARG A 780 13.91 30.63 -27.74
CA ARG A 780 13.61 30.05 -26.43
C ARG A 780 12.46 30.82 -25.76
N LEU A 781 11.33 30.15 -25.59
CA LEU A 781 10.17 30.66 -24.87
C LEU A 781 10.04 30.00 -23.49
N VAL A 782 9.76 30.82 -22.48
CA VAL A 782 9.44 30.36 -21.12
C VAL A 782 7.94 30.10 -21.03
N THR A 783 7.55 28.96 -20.46
CA THR A 783 6.13 28.68 -20.19
C THR A 783 5.76 29.13 -18.78
N ASP A 784 4.47 29.09 -18.44
CA ASP A 784 3.99 29.33 -17.07
C ASP A 784 4.55 28.31 -16.05
N TYR A 785 5.20 27.25 -16.52
CA TYR A 785 5.78 26.17 -15.73
C TYR A 785 7.32 26.19 -15.82
N PRO A 786 8.06 26.51 -14.73
CA PRO A 786 9.52 26.66 -14.76
C PRO A 786 10.31 25.41 -15.21
N PHE A 787 9.69 24.23 -15.08
CA PHE A 787 10.27 22.94 -15.46
C PHE A 787 10.06 22.60 -16.95
N LEU A 788 9.29 23.40 -17.69
CA LEU A 788 8.96 23.20 -19.09
C LEU A 788 9.24 24.47 -19.90
N LEU A 789 10.04 24.34 -20.94
CA LEU A 789 10.34 25.40 -21.90
C LEU A 789 9.70 25.06 -23.26
N MET A 790 9.69 26.02 -24.17
CA MET A 790 9.23 25.81 -25.55
C MET A 790 10.26 26.37 -26.53
N ALA A 791 10.57 25.60 -27.57
CA ALA A 791 11.37 26.04 -28.71
C ALA A 791 10.42 26.44 -29.84
N ARG A 792 10.52 27.68 -30.31
CA ARG A 792 9.82 28.16 -31.50
C ARG A 792 10.79 28.16 -32.68
N PRO A 793 10.55 27.32 -33.72
CA PRO A 793 11.31 27.34 -34.96
C PRO A 793 11.20 28.70 -35.66
N GLY A 794 12.26 29.16 -36.31
CA GLY A 794 12.24 30.40 -37.09
C GLY A 794 11.43 30.29 -38.39
N ASP A 795 11.01 31.44 -38.94
CA ASP A 795 10.11 31.55 -40.11
C ASP A 795 10.68 30.95 -41.43
N ASN A 796 11.97 30.61 -41.47
CA ASN A 796 12.65 30.04 -42.65
C ASN A 796 12.59 28.49 -42.75
N ASP A 797 11.93 27.79 -41.83
CA ASP A 797 11.64 26.34 -41.94
C ASP A 797 10.47 26.06 -42.92
N GLY A 798 10.43 26.82 -44.02
CA GLY A 798 9.30 26.91 -44.94
C GLY A 798 9.03 25.62 -45.74
N SER A 799 7.81 25.10 -45.57
CA SER A 799 6.82 24.50 -46.50
C SER A 799 7.25 23.78 -47.81
N THR A 800 8.51 23.40 -47.98
CA THR A 800 8.88 22.49 -49.07
C THR A 800 8.41 21.10 -48.66
N SER A 801 7.72 20.39 -49.56
CA SER A 801 7.11 19.08 -49.32
C SER A 801 8.11 18.05 -48.78
N ILE A 802 8.30 18.03 -47.45
CA ILE A 802 9.25 17.14 -46.75
C ILE A 802 8.94 15.67 -47.02
N ALA A 803 7.68 15.35 -47.30
CA ALA A 803 7.22 14.00 -47.63
C ALA A 803 7.93 13.40 -48.85
N ALA A 804 8.19 14.19 -49.90
CA ALA A 804 8.85 13.69 -51.10
C ALA A 804 10.33 13.36 -50.83
N SER A 805 11.01 14.25 -50.11
CA SER A 805 12.41 14.05 -49.73
C SER A 805 12.59 12.92 -48.70
N ILE A 806 11.60 12.71 -47.82
CA ILE A 806 11.58 11.56 -46.89
C ILE A 806 11.39 10.26 -47.66
N ALA A 807 10.48 10.21 -48.64
CA ALA A 807 10.28 9.03 -49.47
C ALA A 807 11.55 8.66 -50.27
N GLU A 808 12.25 9.66 -50.81
CA GLU A 808 13.54 9.47 -51.48
C GLU A 808 14.60 8.93 -50.51
N LEU A 809 14.73 9.53 -49.32
CA LEU A 809 15.67 9.07 -48.30
C LEU A 809 15.38 7.61 -47.88
N GLU A 810 14.11 7.25 -47.72
CA GLU A 810 13.68 5.90 -47.38
C GLU A 810 14.07 4.89 -48.48
N ALA A 811 13.84 5.23 -49.75
CA ALA A 811 14.21 4.37 -50.87
C ALA A 811 15.75 4.17 -50.96
N ILE A 812 16.52 5.23 -50.71
CA ILE A 812 17.99 5.12 -50.64
C ILE A 812 18.41 4.23 -49.46
N ALA A 813 17.77 4.38 -48.29
CA ALA A 813 18.08 3.54 -47.14
C ALA A 813 17.74 2.05 -47.38
N GLU A 814 16.67 1.74 -48.10
CA GLU A 814 16.32 0.37 -48.48
C GLU A 814 17.37 -0.28 -49.39
N SER A 815 18.08 0.50 -50.21
CA SER A 815 19.17 -0.03 -51.04
C SER A 815 20.37 -0.55 -50.23
N GLY A 816 20.48 -0.15 -48.95
CA GLY A 816 21.59 -0.50 -48.07
C GLY A 816 22.84 0.39 -48.26
N ASP A 817 22.83 1.36 -49.17
CA ASP A 817 23.94 2.29 -49.37
C ASP A 817 24.03 3.31 -48.21
N ALA A 818 24.92 3.04 -47.26
CA ALA A 818 25.11 3.88 -46.08
C ALA A 818 25.61 5.29 -46.41
N ASP A 819 26.47 5.46 -47.41
CA ASP A 819 27.06 6.75 -47.76
C ASP A 819 26.05 7.63 -48.50
N ALA A 820 25.30 7.05 -49.43
CA ALA A 820 24.19 7.74 -50.08
C ALA A 820 23.11 8.13 -49.08
N THR A 821 22.75 7.21 -48.17
CA THR A 821 21.78 7.48 -47.10
C THR A 821 22.24 8.64 -46.21
N ARG A 822 23.51 8.65 -45.81
CA ARG A 822 24.09 9.73 -44.99
C ARG A 822 24.06 11.08 -45.71
N ARG A 823 24.44 11.12 -46.99
CA ARG A 823 24.38 12.35 -47.80
C ARG A 823 22.96 12.89 -47.91
N ALA A 824 22.00 12.01 -48.22
CA ALA A 824 20.59 12.38 -48.32
C ALA A 824 20.03 12.87 -46.97
N LEU A 825 20.36 12.20 -45.87
CA LEU A 825 19.99 12.61 -44.52
C LEU A 825 20.56 14.00 -44.20
N ASN A 826 21.85 14.24 -44.44
CA ASN A 826 22.48 15.53 -44.16
C ASN A 826 21.89 16.67 -45.00
N GLY A 827 21.47 16.39 -46.24
CA GLY A 827 20.77 17.35 -47.09
C GLY A 827 19.43 17.82 -46.49
N LEU A 828 18.72 16.93 -45.78
CA LEU A 828 17.44 17.24 -45.14
C LEU A 828 17.57 18.05 -43.85
N VAL A 829 18.67 17.90 -43.12
CA VAL A 829 18.88 18.61 -41.85
C VAL A 829 19.57 19.96 -42.06
N GLY A 830 19.99 20.26 -43.29
CA GLY A 830 20.72 21.47 -43.62
C GLY A 830 22.08 21.49 -42.92
N ALA A 831 23.01 20.64 -43.35
CA ALA A 831 24.38 20.79 -42.91
C ALA A 831 24.97 22.08 -43.49
N GLY A 832 25.17 23.08 -42.63
CA GLY A 832 26.31 23.98 -42.78
C GLY A 832 27.57 23.13 -42.92
N GLU A 833 28.41 23.50 -43.88
CA GLU A 833 29.72 22.91 -44.09
C GLU A 833 30.48 22.84 -42.75
N ALA A 834 30.89 21.64 -42.35
CA ALA A 834 31.91 21.41 -41.33
C ALA A 834 33.06 20.63 -41.97
#